data_AF-A0A3M7N132-F1
#
_entry.id   AF-A0A3M7N132-F1
#
_cell.length_a   1.000
_cell.length_b   1.000
_cell.length_c   1.000
_cell.angle_alpha   90.00
_cell.angle_beta   90.00
_cell.angle_gamma   90.00
#
_symmetry.space_group_name_H-M   'P 1'
#
loop_
_entity.id
_entity.type
_entity.pdbx_description
1 polymer ?
#
loop_
_entity_poly.entity_id
_entity_poly.type
_entity_poly.pdbx_seq_one_letter_code
_entity_poly.pdbx_strand_id
1 'polypeptide(L)'
;MASSTPKAGALKAPSRKHKVTVIGSGNWGSTIAKVVAENTAAQPDLFERDVQMWVYEEQVQLKKDSKHYKEGDALSNGPQKLTTIINTFHENVKYLPGIALPHNIIANPDVTDAVRGSTILIFNLPHQFIKNVCKQITGHIQPFARGISCIKGIDVQETSIHLFSETIGHELGIYCGALSGANIASEVAQEKWSETTIAYHPPAIDARSSGESSNADPAELVHMDVHGQPSKAELTPLPAEYPAIDQVTVRKLFHRRYFHVSVVSDVASVSLGGALKNVVAVAAGWVDGLGWGDNAKAAIMRIGLLEMISFGKRFFGKTVSAQTFTEESAGVADLITTCNGGRHNRCAAMSIREGKSIAEIEARELNGQKLQGTLTAYEIHTFLKSHGIEQDFPLFTAVYDILEGRAKAEDLPAILEPDGNGDTNGKSGQQESILMPRPALASSRYNRQLLVPRVGLGGQQRLSQSSVLIVGLGGLGSPASLYLAAAGIGKLGFVDGDRVEESNLHRQIVHTEGRVGWSKVGSAMAACKALNSTIKYEGFEEHLHGKRALQIIEGYDVVLDCTDNPATRYLISDACVVLGKTLVSGAAQVVEGQMMALAYAYPAAAGNETMMTRAPCYRCIFPRPPPPDMVRGCSEIGILGPVVGVVGTLMATEAIKVLTMAQGVDGEYGRGRKPTMLLYNAWSADAKNMFRTIGLRGRRTDCVACGDEGVLREKGLEKLSRQSIEEGRMDYVAFCGGAPAGVKLLTSEQRISAEDTTPLVVDVREETEFEIAQKLMDLDEQKRVRRKWTGDVIGGILALEKEENEREENT
;
A
#
# COMPACT_ATOMS: atom_id res chain seq x y z
N MET A 1 49.83 37.90 -13.66
CA MET A 1 49.77 36.43 -13.48
C MET A 1 48.41 36.09 -12.94
N ALA A 2 47.47 35.72 -13.80
CA ALA A 2 46.15 35.22 -13.40
C ALA A 2 46.16 33.70 -13.58
N SER A 3 46.04 32.96 -12.49
CA SER A 3 46.06 31.50 -12.50
C SER A 3 44.76 30.96 -13.10
N SER A 4 44.89 30.21 -14.19
CA SER A 4 43.82 29.43 -14.80
C SER A 4 43.39 28.29 -13.89
N THR A 5 42.14 28.32 -13.43
CA THR A 5 41.44 27.13 -12.90
C THR A 5 41.18 26.13 -14.03
N PRO A 6 41.36 24.81 -13.82
CA PRO A 6 41.09 23.82 -14.85
C PRO A 6 39.57 23.65 -15.04
N LYS A 7 39.11 23.74 -16.29
CA LYS A 7 37.74 23.39 -16.69
C LYS A 7 37.51 21.90 -16.43
N ALA A 8 36.43 21.59 -15.71
CA ALA A 8 35.87 20.24 -15.63
C ALA A 8 35.65 19.69 -17.05
N GLY A 9 36.17 18.50 -17.33
CA GLY A 9 36.06 17.84 -18.61
C GLY A 9 34.60 17.53 -18.95
N ALA A 10 34.15 17.95 -20.14
CA ALA A 10 32.87 17.55 -20.69
C ALA A 10 32.88 16.02 -20.93
N LEU A 11 31.90 15.31 -20.37
CA LEU A 11 31.65 13.89 -20.63
C LEU A 11 31.47 13.68 -22.14
N LYS A 12 32.33 12.85 -22.75
CA LYS A 12 32.16 12.43 -24.15
C LYS A 12 30.87 11.61 -24.26
N ALA A 13 30.03 11.92 -25.26
CA ALA A 13 28.89 11.07 -25.61
C ALA A 13 29.38 9.63 -25.93
N PRO A 14 28.61 8.59 -25.55
CA PRO A 14 29.00 7.21 -25.82
C PRO A 14 29.22 7.01 -27.32
N SER A 15 30.33 6.39 -27.69
CA SER A 15 30.77 6.25 -29.08
C SER A 15 30.44 4.89 -29.71
N ARG A 16 29.98 3.92 -28.90
CA ARG A 16 29.63 2.56 -29.34
C ARG A 16 28.15 2.26 -29.08
N LYS A 17 27.64 1.24 -29.77
CA LYS A 17 26.24 0.82 -29.71
C LYS A 17 26.17 -0.62 -29.24
N HIS A 18 25.07 -1.00 -28.59
CA HIS A 18 24.87 -2.36 -28.13
C HIS A 18 24.52 -3.31 -29.27
N LYS A 19 25.27 -4.39 -29.39
CA LYS A 19 24.93 -5.52 -30.27
C LYS A 19 24.09 -6.53 -29.50
N VAL A 20 23.00 -6.99 -30.11
CA VAL A 20 21.99 -7.85 -29.46
C VAL A 20 21.93 -9.21 -30.14
N THR A 21 21.95 -10.28 -29.34
CA THR A 21 21.75 -11.66 -29.82
C THR A 21 20.60 -12.32 -29.09
N VAL A 22 19.66 -12.90 -29.84
CA VAL A 22 18.63 -13.81 -29.33
C VAL A 22 19.14 -15.24 -29.44
N ILE A 23 19.32 -15.89 -28.30
CA ILE A 23 19.77 -17.27 -28.19
C ILE A 23 18.52 -18.15 -28.12
N GLY A 24 18.05 -18.57 -29.30
CA GLY A 24 16.89 -19.45 -29.47
C GLY A 24 15.94 -19.00 -30.57
N SER A 25 15.44 -19.96 -31.34
CA SER A 25 14.68 -19.73 -32.58
C SER A 25 13.32 -20.43 -32.61
N GLY A 26 12.82 -20.90 -31.46
CA GLY A 26 11.48 -21.46 -31.35
C GLY A 26 10.39 -20.40 -31.61
N ASN A 27 9.13 -20.76 -31.35
CA ASN A 27 7.99 -19.87 -31.55
C ASN A 27 8.20 -18.51 -30.81
N TRP A 28 8.41 -18.55 -29.49
CA TRP A 28 8.69 -17.33 -28.71
C TRP A 28 10.04 -16.68 -29.04
N GLY A 29 11.05 -17.45 -29.45
CA GLY A 29 12.37 -16.94 -29.81
C GLY A 29 12.34 -16.09 -31.08
N SER A 30 11.59 -16.55 -32.08
CA SER A 30 11.35 -15.80 -33.31
C SER A 30 10.49 -14.56 -33.07
N THR A 31 9.46 -14.67 -32.21
CA THR A 31 8.62 -13.53 -31.83
C THR A 31 9.42 -12.44 -31.09
N ILE A 32 10.24 -12.81 -30.11
CA ILE A 32 11.03 -11.84 -29.36
C ILE A 32 12.14 -11.24 -30.23
N ALA A 33 12.74 -12.02 -31.15
CA ALA A 33 13.67 -11.51 -32.14
C ALA A 33 13.03 -10.46 -33.06
N LYS A 34 11.77 -10.67 -33.50
CA LYS A 34 10.98 -9.66 -34.24
C LYS A 34 10.85 -8.36 -33.45
N VAL A 35 10.38 -8.43 -32.20
CA VAL A 35 10.20 -7.25 -31.32
C VAL A 35 11.51 -6.49 -31.14
N VAL A 36 12.59 -7.22 -30.84
CA VAL A 36 13.92 -6.66 -30.59
C VAL A 36 14.47 -6.01 -31.86
N ALA A 37 14.36 -6.67 -33.01
CA ALA A 37 14.86 -6.13 -34.29
C ALA A 37 14.11 -4.89 -34.77
N GLU A 38 12.80 -4.79 -34.51
CA GLU A 38 12.06 -3.54 -34.76
C GLU A 38 12.60 -2.39 -33.92
N ASN A 39 12.90 -2.65 -32.64
CA ASN A 39 13.37 -1.63 -31.71
C ASN A 39 14.84 -1.25 -31.94
N THR A 40 15.71 -2.20 -32.29
CA THR A 40 17.10 -1.87 -32.65
C THR A 40 17.17 -1.00 -33.90
N ALA A 41 16.29 -1.24 -34.89
CA ALA A 41 16.16 -0.38 -36.07
C ALA A 41 15.60 1.00 -35.72
N ALA A 42 14.69 1.10 -34.74
CA ALA A 42 14.08 2.36 -34.31
C ALA A 42 14.94 3.19 -33.34
N GLN A 43 16.00 2.61 -32.77
CA GLN A 43 16.87 3.23 -31.77
C GLN A 43 18.36 3.16 -32.19
N PRO A 44 18.73 3.78 -33.32
CA PRO A 44 20.07 3.67 -33.89
C PRO A 44 21.17 4.31 -33.04
N ASP A 45 20.82 5.13 -32.05
CA ASP A 45 21.78 5.75 -31.13
C ASP A 45 22.21 4.79 -30.01
N LEU A 46 21.41 3.77 -29.71
CA LEU A 46 21.64 2.84 -28.60
C LEU A 46 22.08 1.46 -29.08
N PHE A 47 21.52 0.97 -30.19
CA PHE A 47 21.72 -0.40 -30.65
C PHE A 47 22.32 -0.46 -32.06
N GLU A 48 23.10 -1.49 -32.32
CA GLU A 48 23.39 -1.91 -33.69
C GLU A 48 22.10 -2.37 -34.36
N ARG A 49 21.95 -2.06 -35.65
CA ARG A 49 20.72 -2.37 -36.39
C ARG A 49 20.46 -3.88 -36.42
N ASP A 50 21.48 -4.67 -36.70
CA ASP A 50 21.33 -6.11 -36.94
C ASP A 50 21.25 -6.89 -35.63
N VAL A 51 20.30 -7.82 -35.57
CA VAL A 51 20.07 -8.71 -34.42
C VAL A 51 20.44 -10.12 -34.85
N GLN A 52 21.39 -10.72 -34.15
CA GLN A 52 21.72 -12.12 -34.36
C GLN A 52 20.64 -13.00 -33.70
N MET A 53 20.17 -14.02 -34.39
CA MET A 53 19.28 -15.03 -33.85
C MET A 53 19.94 -16.40 -34.02
N TRP A 54 20.34 -17.02 -32.92
CA TRP A 54 20.86 -18.38 -32.97
C TRP A 54 19.74 -19.37 -33.29
N VAL A 55 19.93 -20.15 -34.35
CA VAL A 55 19.02 -21.18 -34.83
C VAL A 55 19.75 -22.51 -34.78
N TYR A 56 19.28 -23.46 -33.97
CA TYR A 56 19.78 -24.82 -34.06
C TYR A 56 19.50 -25.36 -35.47
N GLU A 57 20.56 -25.75 -36.19
CA GLU A 57 20.45 -26.05 -37.61
C GLU A 57 19.65 -27.34 -37.84
N GLU A 58 18.64 -27.24 -38.69
CA GLU A 58 17.77 -28.34 -39.06
C GLU A 58 17.50 -28.33 -40.55
N GLN A 59 17.30 -29.52 -41.11
CA GLN A 59 16.87 -29.69 -42.49
C GLN A 59 15.34 -29.61 -42.55
N VAL A 60 14.83 -28.64 -43.30
CA VAL A 60 13.41 -28.37 -43.47
C VAL A 60 13.05 -28.32 -44.94
N GLN A 61 11.94 -28.96 -45.32
CA GLN A 61 11.42 -28.92 -46.68
C GLN A 61 10.20 -28.00 -46.73
N LEU A 62 10.20 -27.06 -47.67
CA LEU A 62 9.03 -26.20 -47.91
C LEU A 62 7.85 -27.07 -48.36
N LYS A 63 6.74 -26.96 -47.65
CA LYS A 63 5.50 -27.64 -48.03
C LYS A 63 4.94 -26.98 -49.30
N LYS A 64 4.26 -27.75 -50.15
CA LYS A 64 3.67 -27.27 -51.42
C LYS A 64 2.64 -26.15 -51.24
N ASP A 65 2.00 -26.09 -50.08
CA ASP A 65 1.04 -25.05 -49.68
C ASP A 65 1.70 -23.81 -49.07
N SER A 66 3.03 -23.81 -48.89
CA SER A 66 3.77 -22.62 -48.43
C SER A 66 3.78 -21.54 -49.51
N LYS A 67 3.57 -20.28 -49.11
CA LYS A 67 3.69 -19.12 -50.00
C LYS A 67 5.08 -18.94 -50.62
N HIS A 68 6.11 -19.58 -50.04
CA HIS A 68 7.50 -19.54 -50.51
C HIS A 68 7.83 -20.71 -51.45
N TYR A 69 6.95 -21.70 -51.59
CA TYR A 69 7.17 -22.83 -52.48
C TYR A 69 6.99 -22.40 -53.95
N LYS A 70 7.99 -22.68 -54.77
CA LYS A 70 7.96 -22.47 -56.22
C LYS A 70 8.46 -23.72 -56.92
N GLU A 71 7.62 -24.26 -57.81
CA GLU A 71 7.98 -25.45 -58.58
C GLU A 71 9.21 -25.15 -59.45
N GLY A 72 10.25 -25.99 -59.32
CA GLY A 72 11.52 -25.81 -60.03
C GLY A 72 12.56 -24.93 -59.32
N ASP A 73 12.23 -24.26 -58.22
CA ASP A 73 13.18 -23.45 -57.45
C ASP A 73 14.11 -24.32 -56.59
N ALA A 74 15.39 -23.95 -56.51
CA ALA A 74 16.41 -24.69 -55.77
C ALA A 74 16.09 -24.79 -54.27
N LEU A 75 15.46 -23.74 -53.69
CA LEU A 75 15.05 -23.71 -52.29
C LEU A 75 13.77 -24.52 -52.00
N SER A 76 13.01 -24.88 -53.05
CA SER A 76 11.79 -25.69 -52.94
C SER A 76 12.05 -27.18 -53.22
N ASN A 77 13.20 -27.49 -53.83
CA ASN A 77 13.62 -28.84 -54.18
C ASN A 77 14.42 -29.49 -53.05
N GLY A 78 13.73 -30.30 -52.24
CA GLY A 78 14.33 -31.11 -51.17
C GLY A 78 14.55 -30.36 -49.84
N PRO A 79 15.14 -31.03 -48.83
CA PRO A 79 15.43 -30.42 -47.54
C PRO A 79 16.51 -29.33 -47.64
N GLN A 80 16.25 -28.18 -47.02
CA GLN A 80 17.14 -27.02 -46.96
C GLN A 80 17.48 -26.68 -45.51
N LYS A 81 18.61 -26.00 -45.29
CA LYS A 81 18.98 -25.45 -43.98
C LYS A 81 17.97 -24.41 -43.53
N LEU A 82 17.45 -24.55 -42.32
CA LEU A 82 16.47 -23.61 -41.74
C LEU A 82 17.02 -22.18 -41.68
N THR A 83 18.31 -22.01 -41.37
CA THR A 83 18.96 -20.69 -41.37
C THR A 83 18.93 -20.01 -42.74
N THR A 84 19.14 -20.79 -43.81
CA THR A 84 19.11 -20.30 -45.20
C THR A 84 17.69 -19.86 -45.57
N ILE A 85 16.67 -20.63 -45.19
CA ILE A 85 15.27 -20.25 -45.40
C ILE A 85 14.94 -18.96 -44.64
N ILE A 86 15.29 -18.85 -43.36
CA ILE A 86 14.99 -17.67 -42.56
C ILE A 86 15.69 -16.43 -43.12
N ASN A 87 16.97 -16.51 -43.48
CA ASN A 87 17.69 -15.35 -44.03
C ASN A 87 17.22 -14.95 -45.44
N THR A 88 16.66 -15.89 -46.21
CA THR A 88 16.18 -15.60 -47.58
C THR A 88 14.76 -15.04 -47.58
N PHE A 89 13.85 -15.69 -46.85
CA PHE A 89 12.42 -15.36 -46.87
C PHE A 89 11.98 -14.50 -45.69
N HIS A 90 12.87 -14.27 -44.71
CA HIS A 90 12.57 -13.59 -43.46
C HIS A 90 11.32 -14.17 -42.79
N GLU A 91 11.27 -15.49 -42.68
CA GLU A 91 10.19 -16.21 -42.03
C GLU A 91 10.72 -17.52 -41.43
N ASN A 92 10.37 -17.79 -40.18
CA ASN A 92 10.63 -19.08 -39.56
C ASN A 92 9.49 -20.06 -39.90
N VAL A 93 9.56 -20.67 -41.08
CA VAL A 93 8.50 -21.53 -41.64
C VAL A 93 8.15 -22.75 -40.77
N LYS A 94 9.04 -23.13 -39.85
CA LYS A 94 8.82 -24.28 -38.96
C LYS A 94 8.16 -23.87 -37.65
N TYR A 95 8.68 -22.83 -37.00
CA TYR A 95 8.30 -22.49 -35.62
C TYR A 95 7.36 -21.28 -35.51
N LEU A 96 7.31 -20.43 -36.52
CA LEU A 96 6.44 -19.25 -36.58
C LEU A 96 5.94 -19.01 -38.04
N PRO A 97 5.22 -19.98 -38.64
CA PRO A 97 4.79 -19.88 -40.03
C PRO A 97 3.81 -18.72 -40.23
N GLY A 98 3.91 -18.06 -41.39
CA GLY A 98 3.02 -16.97 -41.81
C GLY A 98 3.39 -15.58 -41.30
N ILE A 99 4.36 -15.47 -40.37
CA ILE A 99 4.79 -14.18 -39.81
C ILE A 99 6.06 -13.70 -40.52
N ALA A 100 6.02 -12.48 -41.05
CA ALA A 100 7.20 -11.82 -41.61
C ALA A 100 8.11 -11.32 -40.47
N LEU A 101 9.38 -11.71 -40.53
CA LEU A 101 10.45 -11.25 -39.65
C LEU A 101 11.12 -10.00 -40.25
N PRO A 102 11.60 -9.06 -39.42
CA PRO A 102 12.40 -7.93 -39.90
C PRO A 102 13.66 -8.37 -40.66
N HIS A 103 14.01 -7.63 -41.72
CA HIS A 103 15.17 -7.92 -42.56
C HIS A 103 16.52 -7.83 -41.85
N ASN A 104 16.58 -7.12 -40.71
CA ASN A 104 17.75 -6.98 -39.86
C ASN A 104 17.89 -8.12 -38.83
N ILE A 105 17.12 -9.20 -38.94
CA ILE A 105 17.38 -10.45 -38.20
C ILE A 105 18.28 -11.34 -39.03
N ILE A 106 19.39 -11.77 -38.43
CA ILE A 106 20.36 -12.67 -39.04
C ILE A 106 20.30 -14.02 -38.33
N ALA A 107 19.73 -15.03 -39.00
CA ALA A 107 19.72 -16.41 -38.52
C ALA A 107 21.11 -17.03 -38.63
N ASN A 108 21.66 -17.47 -37.51
CA ASN A 108 23.02 -17.99 -37.42
C ASN A 108 23.00 -19.41 -36.82
N PRO A 109 23.59 -20.43 -37.49
CA PRO A 109 23.60 -21.80 -36.97
C PRO A 109 24.61 -22.01 -35.83
N ASP A 110 25.66 -21.19 -35.79
CA ASP A 110 26.74 -21.32 -34.80
C ASP A 110 26.48 -20.37 -33.63
N VAL A 111 26.25 -20.94 -32.45
CA VAL A 111 25.94 -20.15 -31.26
C VAL A 111 27.13 -19.30 -30.82
N THR A 112 28.37 -19.76 -31.03
CA THR A 112 29.59 -19.03 -30.65
C THR A 112 29.83 -17.85 -31.58
N ASP A 113 29.53 -18.01 -32.87
CA ASP A 113 29.57 -16.91 -33.83
C ASP A 113 28.44 -15.89 -33.58
N ALA A 114 27.23 -16.37 -33.30
CA ALA A 114 26.06 -15.53 -33.06
C ALA A 114 26.24 -14.58 -31.87
N VAL A 115 26.90 -15.01 -30.80
CA VAL A 115 27.14 -14.20 -29.58
C VAL A 115 28.40 -13.33 -29.68
N ARG A 116 29.21 -13.50 -30.72
CA ARG A 116 30.50 -12.81 -30.87
C ARG A 116 30.31 -11.29 -30.88
N GLY A 117 30.89 -10.61 -29.89
CA GLY A 117 30.83 -9.15 -29.77
C GLY A 117 29.50 -8.61 -29.24
N SER A 118 28.54 -9.48 -28.91
CA SER A 118 27.25 -9.05 -28.38
C SER A 118 27.35 -8.60 -26.94
N THR A 119 26.69 -7.48 -26.63
CA THR A 119 26.67 -6.89 -25.29
C THR A 119 25.37 -7.19 -24.56
N ILE A 120 24.31 -7.55 -25.29
CA ILE A 120 23.03 -7.97 -24.71
C ILE A 120 22.68 -9.35 -25.28
N LEU A 121 22.46 -10.32 -24.39
CA LEU A 121 22.11 -11.70 -24.72
C LEU A 121 20.70 -12.02 -24.22
N ILE A 122 19.80 -12.42 -25.11
CA ILE A 122 18.41 -12.75 -24.78
C ILE A 122 18.26 -14.27 -24.87
N PHE A 123 18.06 -14.93 -23.73
CA PHE A 123 17.98 -16.38 -23.66
C PHE A 123 16.54 -16.83 -23.80
N ASN A 124 16.23 -17.57 -24.86
CA ASN A 124 14.91 -18.13 -25.08
C ASN A 124 14.98 -19.58 -25.59
N LEU A 125 15.31 -20.49 -24.69
CA LEU A 125 15.49 -21.90 -24.97
C LEU A 125 14.62 -22.75 -24.06
N PRO A 126 14.23 -23.96 -24.49
CA PRO A 126 13.78 -24.99 -23.56
C PRO A 126 14.82 -25.21 -22.45
N HIS A 127 14.36 -25.33 -21.20
CA HIS A 127 15.25 -25.31 -20.03
C HIS A 127 16.35 -26.38 -20.06
N GLN A 128 16.04 -27.55 -20.63
CA GLN A 128 16.96 -28.69 -20.76
C GLN A 128 18.24 -28.38 -21.56
N PHE A 129 18.23 -27.33 -22.39
CA PHE A 129 19.37 -26.96 -23.23
C PHE A 129 20.24 -25.85 -22.63
N ILE A 130 19.80 -25.17 -21.57
CA ILE A 130 20.48 -23.98 -21.01
C ILE A 130 21.92 -24.30 -20.63
N LYS A 131 22.14 -25.32 -19.78
CA LYS A 131 23.47 -25.66 -19.27
C LYS A 131 24.45 -26.01 -20.41
N ASN A 132 23.98 -26.75 -21.41
CA ASN A 132 24.82 -27.13 -22.56
C ASN A 132 25.15 -25.93 -23.47
N VAL A 133 24.20 -25.02 -23.69
CA VAL A 133 24.43 -23.82 -24.48
C VAL A 133 25.35 -22.85 -23.75
N CYS A 134 25.16 -22.66 -22.43
CA CYS A 134 26.05 -21.82 -21.62
C CYS A 134 27.50 -22.31 -21.73
N LYS A 135 27.74 -23.62 -21.56
CA LYS A 135 29.08 -24.23 -21.72
C LYS A 135 29.71 -23.98 -23.10
N GLN A 136 28.91 -23.97 -24.17
CA GLN A 136 29.41 -23.72 -25.52
C GLN A 136 29.87 -22.26 -25.71
N ILE A 137 29.14 -21.32 -25.13
CA ILE A 137 29.42 -19.88 -25.29
C ILE A 137 30.34 -19.31 -24.22
N THR A 138 30.63 -20.04 -23.14
CA THR A 138 31.65 -19.67 -22.15
C THR A 138 32.98 -19.39 -22.87
N GLY A 139 33.58 -18.24 -22.58
CA GLY A 139 34.81 -17.77 -23.24
C GLY A 139 34.63 -17.14 -24.63
N HIS A 140 33.41 -17.15 -25.20
CA HIS A 140 33.11 -16.58 -26.52
C HIS A 140 32.25 -15.29 -26.46
N ILE A 141 31.71 -14.96 -25.30
CA ILE A 141 30.91 -13.75 -25.05
C ILE A 141 31.79 -12.57 -24.60
N GLN A 142 31.27 -11.35 -24.69
CA GLN A 142 31.90 -10.20 -24.02
C GLN A 142 31.81 -10.38 -22.50
N PRO A 143 32.89 -10.18 -21.74
CA PRO A 143 32.89 -10.39 -20.29
C PRO A 143 31.96 -9.41 -19.55
N PHE A 144 31.70 -8.25 -20.15
CA PHE A 144 30.76 -7.24 -19.65
C PHE A 144 29.35 -7.35 -20.27
N ALA A 145 29.04 -8.43 -20.99
CA ALA A 145 27.70 -8.62 -21.53
C ALA A 145 26.65 -8.70 -20.41
N ARG A 146 25.39 -8.43 -20.77
CA ARG A 146 24.23 -8.54 -19.87
C ARG A 146 23.18 -9.46 -20.51
N GLY A 147 22.55 -10.27 -19.68
CA GLY A 147 21.56 -11.27 -20.08
C GLY A 147 20.13 -10.88 -19.73
N ILE A 148 19.16 -11.36 -20.49
CA ILE A 148 17.74 -11.40 -20.11
C ILE A 148 17.21 -12.79 -20.44
N SER A 149 16.70 -13.50 -19.43
CA SER A 149 16.09 -14.82 -19.60
C SER A 149 14.58 -14.68 -19.87
N CYS A 150 14.13 -15.17 -21.02
CA CYS A 150 12.72 -15.33 -21.36
C CYS A 150 12.17 -16.72 -20.98
N ILE A 151 12.95 -17.49 -20.22
CA ILE A 151 12.66 -18.89 -19.92
C ILE A 151 11.75 -18.96 -18.69
N LYS A 152 10.58 -19.58 -18.85
CA LYS A 152 9.60 -19.79 -17.77
C LYS A 152 9.88 -21.14 -17.08
N GLY A 153 10.14 -21.12 -15.79
CA GLY A 153 10.42 -22.31 -14.97
C GLY A 153 11.42 -22.04 -13.86
N ILE A 154 11.66 -23.04 -13.01
CA ILE A 154 12.67 -23.04 -11.94
C ILE A 154 13.48 -24.35 -12.02
N ASP A 155 14.73 -24.33 -11.55
CA ASP A 155 15.55 -25.55 -11.39
C ASP A 155 15.52 -25.92 -9.91
N VAL A 156 14.96 -27.08 -9.58
CA VAL A 156 14.87 -27.56 -8.20
C VAL A 156 15.85 -28.71 -8.01
N GLN A 157 16.80 -28.51 -7.10
CA GLN A 157 17.68 -29.55 -6.58
C GLN A 157 17.19 -29.92 -5.18
N GLU A 158 17.35 -31.16 -4.73
CA GLU A 158 16.67 -31.75 -3.55
C GLU A 158 16.35 -30.80 -2.39
N THR A 159 17.28 -29.91 -2.02
CA THR A 159 17.14 -28.93 -0.92
C THR A 159 17.22 -27.45 -1.35
N SER A 160 17.41 -27.13 -2.64
CA SER A 160 17.59 -25.75 -3.12
C SER A 160 16.80 -25.46 -4.41
N ILE A 161 16.36 -24.21 -4.54
CA ILE A 161 15.72 -23.71 -5.76
C ILE A 161 16.66 -22.70 -6.41
N HIS A 162 16.87 -22.85 -7.70
CA HIS A 162 17.65 -21.94 -8.52
C HIS A 162 16.79 -21.36 -9.64
N LEU A 163 16.93 -20.06 -9.88
CA LEU A 163 16.29 -19.42 -11.03
C LEU A 163 17.18 -19.58 -12.26
N PHE A 164 16.58 -19.76 -13.44
CA PHE A 164 17.38 -19.89 -14.67
C PHE A 164 18.21 -18.65 -14.99
N SER A 165 17.76 -17.45 -14.59
CA SER A 165 18.55 -16.22 -14.69
C SER A 165 19.85 -16.32 -13.88
N GLU A 166 19.81 -16.86 -12.67
CA GLU A 166 21.00 -17.07 -11.85
C GLU A 166 21.90 -18.17 -12.41
N THR A 167 21.32 -19.28 -12.87
CA THR A 167 22.09 -20.36 -13.51
C THR A 167 22.86 -19.83 -14.72
N ILE A 168 22.21 -19.03 -15.57
CA ILE A 168 22.86 -18.38 -16.71
C ILE A 168 23.96 -17.42 -16.25
N GLY A 169 23.67 -16.60 -15.24
CA GLY A 169 24.64 -15.63 -14.73
C GLY A 169 25.88 -16.27 -14.11
N HIS A 170 25.70 -17.38 -13.39
CA HIS A 170 26.78 -18.16 -12.79
C HIS A 170 27.65 -18.85 -13.83
N GLU A 171 27.06 -19.54 -14.81
CA GLU A 171 27.81 -20.28 -15.84
C GLU A 171 28.60 -19.38 -16.79
N LEU A 172 28.14 -18.14 -16.99
CA LEU A 172 28.71 -17.20 -17.96
C LEU A 172 29.47 -16.04 -17.34
N GLY A 173 29.37 -15.82 -16.02
CA GLY A 173 29.99 -14.67 -15.35
C GLY A 173 29.37 -13.33 -15.74
N ILE A 174 28.05 -13.29 -16.00
CA ILE A 174 27.33 -12.07 -16.41
C ILE A 174 26.08 -11.84 -15.56
N TYR A 175 25.60 -10.60 -15.50
CA TYR A 175 24.31 -10.31 -14.88
C TYR A 175 23.18 -10.75 -15.82
N CYS A 176 22.14 -11.40 -15.29
CA CYS A 176 20.99 -11.85 -16.08
C CYS A 176 19.66 -11.45 -15.40
N GLY A 177 18.84 -10.66 -16.10
CA GLY A 177 17.46 -10.38 -15.71
C GLY A 177 16.49 -11.46 -16.17
N ALA A 178 15.18 -11.21 -16.01
CA ALA A 178 14.13 -12.13 -16.43
C ALA A 178 12.97 -11.41 -17.15
N LEU A 179 12.30 -12.10 -18.07
CA LEU A 179 11.11 -11.64 -18.77
C LEU A 179 9.99 -12.66 -18.58
N SER A 180 8.85 -12.21 -18.06
CA SER A 180 7.62 -13.02 -17.98
C SER A 180 6.39 -12.12 -18.09
N GLY A 181 5.24 -12.71 -18.43
CA GLY A 181 4.01 -11.94 -18.66
C GLY A 181 2.93 -12.74 -19.38
N ALA A 182 1.74 -12.15 -19.43
CA ALA A 182 0.58 -12.67 -20.16
C ALA A 182 0.74 -12.47 -21.67
N ASN A 183 1.63 -13.24 -22.29
CA ASN A 183 2.07 -13.03 -23.66
C ASN A 183 2.16 -14.32 -24.48
N ILE A 184 1.10 -14.63 -25.23
CA ILE A 184 1.11 -15.78 -26.14
C ILE A 184 1.92 -15.42 -27.39
N ALA A 185 2.91 -16.26 -27.72
CA ALA A 185 3.89 -15.99 -28.77
C ALA A 185 3.28 -15.65 -30.15
N SER A 186 2.24 -16.38 -30.55
CA SER A 186 1.55 -16.14 -31.81
C SER A 186 0.78 -14.82 -31.83
N GLU A 187 0.25 -14.38 -30.69
CA GLU A 187 -0.52 -13.13 -30.60
C GLU A 187 0.40 -11.91 -30.68
N VAL A 188 1.51 -11.95 -29.94
CA VAL A 188 2.56 -10.91 -30.02
C VAL A 188 3.16 -10.84 -31.42
N ALA A 189 3.38 -11.99 -32.08
CA ALA A 189 3.89 -12.04 -33.45
C ALA A 189 2.90 -11.44 -34.47
N GLN A 190 1.60 -11.59 -34.23
CA GLN A 190 0.51 -10.98 -35.00
C GLN A 190 0.22 -9.53 -34.59
N GLU A 191 1.05 -8.95 -33.70
CA GLU A 191 0.90 -7.58 -33.21
C GLU A 191 -0.43 -7.32 -32.50
N LYS A 192 -1.02 -8.37 -31.90
CA LYS A 192 -2.13 -8.19 -30.97
C LYS A 192 -1.61 -7.59 -29.69
N TRP A 193 -2.38 -6.66 -29.15
CA TRP A 193 -2.01 -5.97 -27.93
C TRP A 193 -1.88 -6.94 -26.74
N SER A 194 -0.77 -6.83 -26.03
CA SER A 194 -0.43 -7.62 -24.84
C SER A 194 0.61 -6.89 -24.01
N GLU A 195 0.85 -7.41 -22.79
CA GLU A 195 1.77 -6.80 -21.83
C GLU A 195 2.75 -7.83 -21.28
N THR A 196 3.94 -7.38 -20.91
CA THR A 196 4.95 -8.18 -20.22
C THR A 196 5.62 -7.37 -19.12
N THR A 197 6.20 -8.08 -18.17
CA THR A 197 7.09 -7.51 -17.17
C THR A 197 8.51 -8.01 -17.42
N ILE A 198 9.48 -7.10 -17.39
CA ILE A 198 10.90 -7.44 -17.44
C ILE A 198 11.51 -7.04 -16.10
N ALA A 199 12.09 -8.00 -15.39
CA ALA A 199 12.88 -7.72 -14.22
C ALA A 199 14.34 -7.49 -14.61
N TYR A 200 14.82 -6.29 -14.31
CA TYR A 200 16.21 -5.89 -14.52
C TYR A 200 16.62 -4.89 -13.43
N HIS A 201 17.49 -5.32 -12.52
CA HIS A 201 18.13 -4.48 -11.52
C HIS A 201 19.58 -4.23 -11.95
N PRO A 202 19.91 -3.03 -12.47
CA PRO A 202 21.25 -2.76 -12.97
C PRO A 202 22.31 -3.04 -11.88
N PRO A 203 23.35 -3.83 -12.18
CA PRO A 203 24.35 -4.14 -11.16
C PRO A 203 25.14 -2.87 -10.80
N ALA A 204 25.39 -2.66 -9.50
CA ALA A 204 26.05 -1.46 -8.98
C ALA A 204 27.42 -1.16 -9.65
N ILE A 205 28.09 -2.20 -10.16
CA ILE A 205 29.35 -2.08 -10.91
C ILE A 205 29.22 -1.22 -12.18
N ASP A 206 28.02 -1.15 -12.77
CA ASP A 206 27.74 -0.37 -13.97
C ASP A 206 27.44 1.11 -13.68
N ALA A 207 27.24 1.49 -12.40
CA ALA A 207 27.04 2.89 -12.01
C ALA A 207 28.34 3.74 -12.10
N ARG A 208 29.52 3.11 -12.19
CA ARG A 208 30.81 3.83 -12.30
C ARG A 208 31.06 4.43 -13.68
N SER A 209 30.37 3.98 -14.72
CA SER A 209 30.57 4.47 -16.09
C SER A 209 29.78 5.75 -16.41
N SER A 210 28.84 6.16 -15.55
CA SER A 210 27.99 7.36 -15.72
C SER A 210 28.58 8.66 -15.14
N GLY A 211 29.81 8.63 -14.60
CA GLY A 211 30.54 9.85 -14.22
C GLY A 211 30.20 10.45 -12.85
N GLU A 212 29.43 9.75 -12.01
CA GLU A 212 29.28 10.14 -10.61
C GLU A 212 30.49 9.67 -9.79
N SER A 213 31.25 10.61 -9.24
CA SER A 213 32.31 10.35 -8.29
C SER A 213 31.74 9.76 -7.01
N SER A 214 31.83 8.45 -6.81
CA SER A 214 31.38 7.83 -5.57
C SER A 214 32.55 7.44 -4.67
N ASN A 215 32.59 8.05 -3.48
CA ASN A 215 33.13 7.46 -2.27
C ASN A 215 32.24 6.29 -1.82
N ALA A 216 31.93 5.34 -2.72
CA ALA A 216 31.13 4.16 -2.38
C ALA A 216 32.01 3.17 -1.62
N ASP A 217 31.49 2.65 -0.53
CA ASP A 217 32.13 1.60 0.26
C ASP A 217 32.36 0.36 -0.64
N PRO A 218 33.54 -0.27 -0.67
CA PRO A 218 33.79 -1.52 -1.38
C PRO A 218 32.74 -2.62 -1.13
N ALA A 219 32.07 -2.59 0.03
CA ALA A 219 30.97 -3.50 0.37
C ALA A 219 29.66 -3.25 -0.43
N GLU A 220 29.39 -2.02 -0.89
CA GLU A 220 28.22 -1.66 -1.71
C GLU A 220 28.36 -2.06 -3.19
N LEU A 221 29.55 -2.50 -3.59
CA LEU A 221 29.87 -2.89 -4.97
C LEU A 221 29.68 -4.39 -5.25
N VAL A 222 29.34 -5.17 -4.22
CA VAL A 222 29.11 -6.60 -4.33
C VAL A 222 27.74 -6.86 -4.97
N HIS A 223 27.74 -7.52 -6.13
CA HIS A 223 26.50 -7.96 -6.77
C HIS A 223 25.80 -8.98 -5.87
N MET A 224 24.56 -8.72 -5.47
CA MET A 224 23.74 -9.64 -4.69
C MET A 224 22.93 -10.55 -5.62
N ASP A 225 22.82 -11.83 -5.26
CA ASP A 225 21.95 -12.81 -5.89
C ASP A 225 20.48 -12.63 -5.47
N VAL A 226 19.58 -13.48 -5.99
CA VAL A 226 18.14 -13.37 -5.68
C VAL A 226 17.77 -13.88 -4.29
N HIS A 227 18.73 -14.43 -3.53
CA HIS A 227 18.58 -14.71 -2.11
C HIS A 227 19.12 -13.57 -1.23
N GLY A 228 19.62 -12.49 -1.85
CA GLY A 228 20.25 -11.36 -1.18
C GLY A 228 21.55 -11.74 -0.46
N GLN A 229 22.32 -12.64 -1.07
CA GLN A 229 23.68 -13.01 -0.69
C GLN A 229 24.67 -12.52 -1.76
N PRO A 230 25.97 -12.36 -1.45
CA PRO A 230 26.99 -12.10 -2.46
C PRO A 230 26.93 -13.14 -3.59
N SER A 231 26.66 -12.68 -4.81
CA SER A 231 26.59 -13.53 -5.99
C SER A 231 27.95 -14.16 -6.26
N LYS A 232 27.94 -15.44 -6.66
CA LYS A 232 29.14 -16.15 -7.10
C LYS A 232 29.62 -15.71 -8.49
N ALA A 233 28.81 -14.95 -9.23
CA ALA A 233 29.19 -14.44 -10.54
C ALA A 233 30.10 -13.20 -10.39
N GLU A 234 31.34 -13.30 -10.86
CA GLU A 234 32.26 -12.17 -10.93
C GLU A 234 31.93 -11.30 -12.15
N LEU A 235 31.25 -10.18 -11.92
CA LEU A 235 30.82 -9.29 -12.99
C LEU A 235 31.95 -8.36 -13.47
N THR A 236 32.06 -8.21 -14.79
CA THR A 236 32.92 -7.19 -15.41
C THR A 236 32.13 -5.90 -15.64
N PRO A 237 32.66 -4.71 -15.28
CA PRO A 237 32.00 -3.41 -15.52
C PRO A 237 31.76 -3.15 -17.00
N LEU A 238 30.62 -2.52 -17.32
CA LEU A 238 30.35 -2.03 -18.67
C LEU A 238 31.31 -0.87 -19.05
N PRO A 239 32.02 -0.94 -20.19
CA PRO A 239 32.93 0.13 -20.62
C PRO A 239 32.19 1.45 -20.89
N ALA A 240 32.79 2.59 -20.51
CA ALA A 240 32.19 3.92 -20.61
C ALA A 240 31.88 4.42 -22.03
N GLU A 241 32.43 3.74 -23.05
CA GLU A 241 32.14 3.98 -24.46
C GLU A 241 30.76 3.45 -24.90
N TYR A 242 30.12 2.60 -24.10
CA TYR A 242 28.76 2.10 -24.33
C TYR A 242 27.73 2.89 -23.49
N PRO A 243 26.50 3.08 -23.99
CA PRO A 243 25.39 3.55 -23.17
C PRO A 243 25.14 2.63 -21.97
N ALA A 244 24.55 3.16 -20.89
CA ALA A 244 24.18 2.34 -19.75
C ALA A 244 23.08 1.33 -20.12
N ILE A 245 23.22 0.08 -19.66
CA ILE A 245 22.16 -0.93 -19.74
C ILE A 245 21.35 -0.83 -18.45
N ASP A 246 20.39 0.10 -18.41
CA ASP A 246 19.49 0.32 -17.29
C ASP A 246 18.04 -0.08 -17.64
N GLN A 247 17.10 0.15 -16.73
CA GLN A 247 15.69 -0.13 -16.97
C GLN A 247 15.11 0.64 -18.16
N VAL A 248 15.62 1.84 -18.46
CA VAL A 248 15.17 2.65 -19.60
C VAL A 248 15.66 2.02 -20.91
N THR A 249 16.93 1.63 -20.99
CA THR A 249 17.51 0.93 -22.15
C THR A 249 16.82 -0.40 -22.39
N VAL A 250 16.57 -1.19 -21.34
CA VAL A 250 15.82 -2.45 -21.44
C VAL A 250 14.39 -2.20 -21.91
N ARG A 251 13.70 -1.20 -21.36
CA ARG A 251 12.35 -0.84 -21.83
C ARG A 251 12.36 -0.48 -23.32
N LYS A 252 13.32 0.33 -23.78
CA LYS A 252 13.45 0.71 -25.20
C LYS A 252 13.71 -0.49 -26.11
N LEU A 253 14.40 -1.52 -25.63
CA LEU A 253 14.71 -2.73 -26.41
C LEU A 253 13.48 -3.61 -26.67
N PHE A 254 12.54 -3.69 -25.72
CA PHE A 254 11.39 -4.60 -25.84
C PHE A 254 10.04 -3.91 -26.08
N HIS A 255 9.87 -2.65 -25.69
CA HIS A 255 8.57 -1.99 -25.70
C HIS A 255 8.08 -1.71 -27.13
N ARG A 256 6.83 -2.07 -27.43
CA ARG A 256 6.12 -1.74 -28.67
C ARG A 256 4.70 -1.31 -28.35
N ARG A 257 4.03 -0.67 -29.31
CA ARG A 257 2.60 -0.29 -29.17
C ARG A 257 1.69 -1.51 -28.93
N TYR A 258 2.04 -2.66 -29.50
CA TYR A 258 1.31 -3.92 -29.30
C TYR A 258 1.89 -4.80 -28.19
N PHE A 259 3.04 -4.43 -27.61
CA PHE A 259 3.75 -5.20 -26.59
C PHE A 259 4.24 -4.27 -25.50
N HIS A 260 3.36 -3.95 -24.55
CA HIS A 260 3.67 -3.06 -23.44
C HIS A 260 4.63 -3.74 -22.46
N VAL A 261 5.57 -2.97 -21.94
CA VAL A 261 6.66 -3.47 -21.09
C VAL A 261 6.69 -2.62 -19.83
N SER A 262 6.41 -3.25 -18.69
CA SER A 262 6.79 -2.75 -17.37
C SER A 262 8.17 -3.29 -17.03
N VAL A 263 9.05 -2.45 -16.48
CA VAL A 263 10.39 -2.87 -16.03
C VAL A 263 10.48 -2.71 -14.52
N VAL A 264 10.81 -3.79 -13.82
CA VAL A 264 10.90 -3.84 -12.34
C VAL A 264 12.30 -4.31 -11.92
N SER A 265 12.66 -4.14 -10.66
CA SER A 265 13.93 -4.67 -10.13
C SER A 265 13.84 -6.12 -9.64
N ASP A 266 12.63 -6.63 -9.41
CA ASP A 266 12.39 -7.91 -8.75
C ASP A 266 12.46 -9.10 -9.72
N VAL A 267 13.67 -9.64 -9.90
CA VAL A 267 13.94 -10.80 -10.76
C VAL A 267 13.28 -12.07 -10.22
N ALA A 268 13.29 -12.26 -8.89
CA ALA A 268 12.76 -13.46 -8.27
C ALA A 268 11.26 -13.62 -8.53
N SER A 269 10.47 -12.57 -8.25
CA SER A 269 9.02 -12.65 -8.42
C SER A 269 8.60 -12.82 -9.87
N VAL A 270 9.28 -12.16 -10.83
CA VAL A 270 8.98 -12.31 -12.26
C VAL A 270 9.27 -13.74 -12.74
N SER A 271 10.38 -14.33 -12.31
CA SER A 271 10.72 -15.72 -12.64
C SER A 271 9.77 -16.73 -12.01
N LEU A 272 9.48 -16.59 -10.71
CA LEU A 272 8.57 -17.46 -9.97
C LEU A 272 7.14 -17.38 -10.52
N GLY A 273 6.66 -16.18 -10.83
CA GLY A 273 5.34 -15.96 -11.43
C GLY A 273 5.15 -16.76 -12.71
N GLY A 274 6.18 -16.81 -13.57
CA GLY A 274 6.16 -17.59 -14.82
C GLY A 274 6.15 -19.10 -14.62
N ALA A 275 6.74 -19.60 -13.53
CA ALA A 275 6.86 -21.03 -13.23
C ALA A 275 5.64 -21.58 -12.47
N LEU A 276 5.36 -21.00 -11.30
CA LEU A 276 4.38 -21.51 -10.34
C LEU A 276 2.94 -21.43 -10.85
N LYS A 277 2.62 -20.45 -11.70
CA LYS A 277 1.29 -20.31 -12.32
C LYS A 277 0.83 -21.57 -13.06
N ASN A 278 1.76 -22.35 -13.61
CA ASN A 278 1.43 -23.50 -14.43
C ASN A 278 0.83 -24.63 -13.57
N VAL A 279 1.23 -24.73 -12.29
CA VAL A 279 0.66 -25.65 -11.30
C VAL A 279 -0.78 -25.25 -10.99
N VAL A 280 -1.00 -23.96 -10.73
CA VAL A 280 -2.35 -23.41 -10.48
C VAL A 280 -3.27 -23.59 -11.69
N ALA A 281 -2.72 -23.48 -12.91
CA ALA A 281 -3.48 -23.69 -14.13
C ALA A 281 -3.94 -25.14 -14.34
N VAL A 282 -3.20 -26.13 -13.82
CA VAL A 282 -3.64 -27.53 -13.79
C VAL A 282 -4.88 -27.67 -12.90
N ALA A 283 -4.82 -27.15 -11.66
CA ALA A 283 -5.97 -27.16 -10.75
C ALA A 283 -7.19 -26.45 -11.35
N ALA A 284 -7.00 -25.27 -11.94
CA ALA A 284 -8.07 -24.53 -12.62
C ALA A 284 -8.68 -25.34 -13.79
N GLY A 285 -7.86 -26.13 -14.50
CA GLY A 285 -8.33 -27.02 -15.55
C GLY A 285 -9.21 -28.15 -15.02
N TRP A 286 -8.87 -28.75 -13.88
CA TRP A 286 -9.75 -29.74 -13.26
C TRP A 286 -11.11 -29.15 -12.86
N VAL A 287 -11.12 -27.93 -12.31
CA VAL A 287 -12.37 -27.22 -12.02
C VAL A 287 -13.23 -27.02 -13.28
N ASP A 288 -12.63 -26.66 -14.42
CA ASP A 288 -13.31 -26.55 -15.71
C ASP A 288 -13.77 -27.91 -16.26
N GLY A 289 -13.04 -28.98 -15.95
CA GLY A 289 -13.38 -30.36 -16.30
C GLY A 289 -14.59 -30.87 -15.52
N LEU A 290 -14.67 -30.53 -14.23
CA LEU A 290 -15.74 -30.88 -13.30
C LEU A 290 -17.00 -30.01 -13.48
N GLY A 291 -16.90 -28.90 -14.19
CA GLY A 291 -18.03 -28.02 -14.48
C GLY A 291 -18.50 -27.18 -13.28
N TRP A 292 -17.61 -26.88 -12.32
CA TRP A 292 -17.95 -26.13 -11.10
C TRP A 292 -18.15 -24.62 -11.31
N GLY A 293 -17.80 -24.10 -12.50
CA GLY A 293 -18.02 -22.71 -12.89
C GLY A 293 -17.00 -21.70 -12.38
N ASP A 294 -17.19 -20.44 -12.79
CA ASP A 294 -16.19 -19.38 -12.65
C ASP A 294 -15.86 -19.01 -11.19
N ASN A 295 -16.82 -19.16 -10.27
CA ASN A 295 -16.59 -18.87 -8.85
C ASN A 295 -15.56 -19.82 -8.23
N ALA A 296 -15.69 -21.13 -8.49
CA ALA A 296 -14.74 -22.13 -8.01
C ALA A 296 -13.37 -21.91 -8.65
N LYS A 297 -13.35 -21.59 -9.95
CA LYS A 297 -12.11 -21.29 -10.68
C LYS A 297 -11.40 -20.07 -10.11
N ALA A 298 -12.15 -19.01 -9.80
CA ALA A 298 -11.63 -17.81 -9.15
C ALA A 298 -11.06 -18.09 -7.76
N ALA A 299 -11.69 -18.98 -6.97
CA ALA A 299 -11.17 -19.40 -5.69
C ALA A 299 -9.82 -20.12 -5.81
N ILE A 300 -9.69 -21.06 -6.77
CA ILE A 300 -8.42 -21.74 -7.07
C ILE A 300 -7.35 -20.74 -7.53
N MET A 301 -7.67 -19.84 -8.45
CA MET A 301 -6.73 -18.80 -8.91
C MET A 301 -6.26 -17.92 -7.75
N ARG A 302 -7.17 -17.52 -6.85
CA ARG A 302 -6.84 -16.72 -5.67
C ARG A 302 -5.93 -17.48 -4.70
N ILE A 303 -6.28 -18.72 -4.36
CA ILE A 303 -5.47 -19.57 -3.46
C ILE A 303 -4.08 -19.77 -4.06
N GLY A 304 -4.00 -20.13 -5.35
CA GLY A 304 -2.75 -20.31 -6.04
C GLY A 304 -1.89 -19.05 -6.08
N LEU A 305 -2.47 -17.89 -6.33
CA LEU A 305 -1.74 -16.62 -6.28
C LEU A 305 -1.15 -16.35 -4.89
N LEU A 306 -1.90 -16.67 -3.82
CA LEU A 306 -1.41 -16.51 -2.45
C LEU A 306 -0.27 -17.50 -2.14
N GLU A 307 -0.38 -18.76 -2.57
CA GLU A 307 0.70 -19.73 -2.43
C GLU A 307 1.95 -19.33 -3.21
N MET A 308 1.79 -18.76 -4.42
CA MET A 308 2.91 -18.20 -5.20
C MET A 308 3.64 -17.10 -4.43
N ILE A 309 2.90 -16.18 -3.81
CA ILE A 309 3.47 -15.10 -2.99
C ILE A 309 4.16 -15.66 -1.75
N SER A 310 3.50 -16.59 -1.04
CA SER A 310 4.06 -17.23 0.16
C SER A 310 5.35 -17.98 -0.15
N PHE A 311 5.38 -18.69 -1.27
CA PHE A 311 6.55 -19.43 -1.74
C PHE A 311 7.71 -18.48 -2.02
N GLY A 312 7.46 -17.41 -2.79
CA GLY A 312 8.46 -16.39 -3.07
C GLY A 312 9.00 -15.74 -1.79
N LYS A 313 8.13 -15.34 -0.86
CA LYS A 313 8.57 -14.73 0.41
C LYS A 313 9.36 -15.70 1.29
N ARG A 314 8.99 -16.97 1.32
CA ARG A 314 9.63 -17.99 2.16
C ARG A 314 11.06 -18.25 1.70
N PHE A 315 11.29 -18.37 0.39
CA PHE A 315 12.56 -18.84 -0.16
C PHE A 315 13.43 -17.72 -0.76
N PHE A 316 12.84 -16.56 -1.04
CA PHE A 316 13.50 -15.40 -1.67
C PHE A 316 13.11 -14.07 -0.99
N GLY A 317 12.77 -14.11 0.31
CA GLY A 317 12.14 -13.01 1.03
C GLY A 317 12.90 -11.67 1.10
N LYS A 318 14.21 -11.66 0.79
CA LYS A 318 14.99 -10.41 0.71
C LYS A 318 14.73 -9.62 -0.57
N THR A 319 14.35 -10.28 -1.66
CA THR A 319 14.21 -9.65 -2.98
C THR A 319 12.77 -9.69 -3.51
N VAL A 320 11.96 -10.65 -3.05
CA VAL A 320 10.58 -10.83 -3.51
C VAL A 320 9.64 -9.76 -2.96
N SER A 321 8.88 -9.14 -3.85
CA SER A 321 7.76 -8.25 -3.56
C SER A 321 6.42 -8.90 -3.90
N ALA A 322 5.49 -8.86 -2.96
CA ALA A 322 4.11 -9.27 -3.21
C ALA A 322 3.45 -8.42 -4.32
N GLN A 323 3.86 -7.15 -4.47
CA GLN A 323 3.33 -6.26 -5.50
C GLN A 323 3.63 -6.77 -6.90
N THR A 324 4.81 -7.37 -7.13
CA THR A 324 5.16 -7.95 -8.43
C THR A 324 4.27 -9.16 -8.79
N PHE A 325 3.67 -9.84 -7.81
CA PHE A 325 2.67 -10.87 -8.13
C PHE A 325 1.28 -10.27 -8.42
N THR A 326 0.92 -9.15 -7.81
CA THR A 326 -0.45 -8.60 -7.86
C THR A 326 -0.66 -7.46 -8.85
N GLU A 327 0.39 -6.70 -9.17
CA GLU A 327 0.32 -5.48 -9.99
C GLU A 327 0.92 -5.68 -11.38
N GLU A 328 1.85 -6.62 -11.52
CA GLU A 328 2.63 -6.84 -12.75
C GLU A 328 2.06 -7.97 -13.63
N SER A 329 2.31 -7.88 -14.94
CA SER A 329 1.84 -8.87 -15.93
C SER A 329 2.40 -10.26 -15.66
N ALA A 330 3.64 -10.37 -15.16
CA ALA A 330 4.29 -11.64 -14.81
C ALA A 330 3.59 -12.43 -13.68
N GLY A 331 2.78 -11.77 -12.87
CA GLY A 331 2.04 -12.37 -11.76
C GLY A 331 0.59 -12.68 -12.17
N VAL A 332 -0.33 -11.83 -11.70
CA VAL A 332 -1.78 -12.05 -11.79
C VAL A 332 -2.28 -12.16 -13.23
N ALA A 333 -1.76 -11.36 -14.18
CA ALA A 333 -2.24 -11.40 -15.55
C ALA A 333 -1.85 -12.72 -16.24
N ASP A 334 -0.58 -13.13 -16.10
CA ASP A 334 -0.11 -14.39 -16.71
C ASP A 334 -0.82 -15.61 -16.07
N LEU A 335 -1.09 -15.55 -14.77
CA LEU A 335 -1.90 -16.55 -14.07
C LEU A 335 -3.31 -16.65 -14.66
N ILE A 336 -4.04 -15.54 -14.76
CA ILE A 336 -5.42 -15.49 -15.30
C ILE A 336 -5.46 -16.08 -16.71
N THR A 337 -4.59 -15.61 -17.60
CA THR A 337 -4.55 -16.08 -18.99
C THR A 337 -4.22 -17.57 -19.07
N THR A 338 -3.29 -18.05 -18.24
CA THR A 338 -2.91 -19.47 -18.23
C THR A 338 -4.04 -20.36 -17.69
N CYS A 339 -4.77 -19.89 -16.68
CA CYS A 339 -5.92 -20.59 -16.11
C CYS A 339 -7.15 -20.56 -17.04
N ASN A 340 -7.28 -19.61 -17.96
CA ASN A 340 -8.46 -19.51 -18.84
C ASN A 340 -8.29 -20.13 -20.23
N GLY A 341 -7.07 -20.18 -20.76
CA GLY A 341 -6.85 -20.68 -22.13
C GLY A 341 -5.50 -21.36 -22.36
N GLY A 342 -4.74 -21.61 -21.30
CA GLY A 342 -3.44 -22.26 -21.40
C GLY A 342 -3.55 -23.76 -21.73
N ARG A 343 -2.49 -24.31 -22.33
CA ARG A 343 -2.37 -25.76 -22.60
C ARG A 343 -2.50 -26.60 -21.32
N HIS A 344 -1.99 -26.09 -20.19
CA HIS A 344 -2.13 -26.72 -18.87
C HIS A 344 -3.59 -26.87 -18.46
N ASN A 345 -4.36 -25.78 -18.51
CA ASN A 345 -5.79 -25.79 -18.21
C ASN A 345 -6.55 -26.72 -19.16
N ARG A 346 -6.31 -26.63 -20.48
CA ARG A 346 -7.01 -27.47 -21.47
C ARG A 346 -6.79 -28.96 -21.23
N CYS A 347 -5.54 -29.39 -21.07
CA CYS A 347 -5.21 -30.81 -20.87
C CYS A 347 -5.78 -31.34 -19.55
N ALA A 348 -5.72 -30.56 -18.46
CA ALA A 348 -6.31 -30.93 -17.18
C ALA A 348 -7.85 -31.00 -17.24
N ALA A 349 -8.52 -30.10 -17.97
CA ALA A 349 -9.97 -30.19 -18.17
C ALA A 349 -10.38 -31.44 -18.96
N MET A 350 -9.61 -31.80 -19.99
CA MET A 350 -9.84 -33.01 -20.78
C MET A 350 -9.59 -34.29 -19.98
N SER A 351 -8.62 -34.29 -19.07
CA SER A 351 -8.32 -35.46 -18.23
C SER A 351 -9.53 -35.87 -17.38
N ILE A 352 -10.28 -34.90 -16.84
CA ILE A 352 -11.53 -35.13 -16.12
C ILE A 352 -12.65 -35.59 -17.06
N ARG A 353 -12.89 -34.87 -18.16
CA ARG A 353 -13.99 -35.16 -19.08
C ARG A 353 -13.88 -36.54 -19.74
N GLU A 354 -12.66 -37.00 -19.98
CA GLU A 354 -12.39 -38.29 -20.62
C GLU A 354 -12.04 -39.41 -19.63
N GLY A 355 -11.87 -39.11 -18.35
CA GLY A 355 -11.45 -40.09 -17.34
C GLY A 355 -10.07 -40.69 -17.62
N LYS A 356 -9.14 -39.90 -18.16
CA LYS A 356 -7.77 -40.32 -18.52
C LYS A 356 -6.74 -39.53 -17.74
N SER A 357 -5.53 -40.05 -17.64
CA SER A 357 -4.42 -39.32 -17.03
C SER A 357 -4.01 -38.12 -17.88
N ILE A 358 -3.46 -37.07 -17.24
CA ILE A 358 -2.90 -35.92 -17.97
C ILE A 358 -1.79 -36.36 -18.92
N ALA A 359 -0.98 -37.37 -18.56
CA ALA A 359 0.10 -37.88 -19.41
C ALA A 359 -0.41 -38.50 -20.73
N GLU A 360 -1.55 -39.18 -20.71
CA GLU A 360 -2.18 -39.72 -21.92
C GLU A 360 -2.75 -38.61 -22.80
N ILE A 361 -3.42 -37.62 -22.19
CA ILE A 361 -3.91 -36.44 -22.91
C ILE A 361 -2.75 -35.65 -23.51
N GLU A 362 -1.66 -35.45 -22.78
CA GLU A 362 -0.43 -34.79 -23.23
C GLU A 362 0.16 -35.46 -24.46
N ALA A 363 0.34 -36.79 -24.42
CA ALA A 363 0.91 -37.56 -25.52
C ALA A 363 0.07 -37.44 -26.80
N ARG A 364 -1.26 -37.36 -26.67
CA ARG A 364 -2.18 -37.22 -27.80
C ARG A 364 -2.29 -35.78 -28.32
N GLU A 365 -2.40 -34.80 -27.43
CA GLU A 365 -2.79 -33.43 -27.78
C GLU A 365 -1.62 -32.50 -28.11
N LEU A 366 -0.42 -32.78 -27.60
CA LEU A 366 0.69 -31.83 -27.65
C LEU A 366 1.81 -32.19 -28.64
N ASN A 367 1.61 -33.20 -29.50
CA ASN A 367 2.51 -33.56 -30.61
C ASN A 367 3.99 -33.65 -30.18
N GLY A 368 4.25 -34.25 -29.01
CA GLY A 368 5.58 -34.41 -28.43
C GLY A 368 6.08 -33.25 -27.54
N GLN A 369 5.32 -32.16 -27.39
CA GLN A 369 5.65 -31.09 -26.43
C GLN A 369 5.22 -31.47 -25.02
N LYS A 370 6.07 -31.17 -24.03
CA LYS A 370 5.82 -31.50 -22.63
C LYS A 370 5.07 -30.41 -21.86
N LEU A 371 4.14 -30.79 -20.99
CA LEU A 371 3.48 -29.91 -20.03
C LEU A 371 4.44 -29.59 -18.89
N GLN A 372 4.81 -28.33 -18.74
CA GLN A 372 5.74 -27.91 -17.70
C GLN A 372 5.06 -27.90 -16.32
N GLY A 373 3.77 -27.56 -16.25
CA GLY A 373 3.04 -27.46 -14.98
C GLY A 373 3.00 -28.77 -14.17
N THR A 374 2.97 -29.94 -14.83
CA THR A 374 3.04 -31.23 -14.12
C THR A 374 4.43 -31.43 -13.54
N LEU A 375 5.49 -31.24 -14.33
CA LEU A 375 6.89 -31.33 -13.89
C LEU A 375 7.18 -30.37 -12.72
N THR A 376 6.76 -29.12 -12.84
CA THR A 376 6.92 -28.12 -11.79
C THR A 376 6.19 -28.50 -10.51
N ALA A 377 5.03 -29.18 -10.58
CA ALA A 377 4.35 -29.69 -9.40
C ALA A 377 5.18 -30.78 -8.68
N TYR A 378 5.80 -31.70 -9.42
CA TYR A 378 6.71 -32.72 -8.86
C TYR A 378 7.94 -32.09 -8.19
N GLU A 379 8.55 -31.11 -8.86
CA GLU A 379 9.73 -30.40 -8.38
C GLU A 379 9.42 -29.63 -7.09
N ILE A 380 8.34 -28.84 -7.09
CA ILE A 380 7.88 -28.09 -5.91
C ILE A 380 7.56 -29.04 -4.76
N HIS A 381 6.79 -30.11 -4.99
CA HIS A 381 6.45 -31.02 -3.91
C HIS A 381 7.68 -31.70 -3.31
N THR A 382 8.62 -32.16 -4.15
CA THR A 382 9.88 -32.75 -3.67
C THR A 382 10.63 -31.77 -2.77
N PHE A 383 10.69 -30.51 -3.17
CA PHE A 383 11.31 -29.46 -2.39
C PHE A 383 10.57 -29.13 -1.09
N LEU A 384 9.25 -28.98 -1.12
CA LEU A 384 8.43 -28.73 0.08
C LEU A 384 8.56 -29.88 1.09
N LYS A 385 8.58 -31.12 0.59
CA LYS A 385 8.77 -32.33 1.38
C LYS A 385 10.14 -32.42 2.05
N SER A 386 11.20 -32.01 1.36
CA SER A 386 12.53 -31.95 1.97
C SER A 386 12.61 -30.95 3.14
N HIS A 387 11.71 -29.96 3.18
CA HIS A 387 11.61 -28.94 4.22
C HIS A 387 10.53 -29.25 5.27
N GLY A 388 9.69 -30.27 5.07
CA GLY A 388 8.60 -30.65 5.98
C GLY A 388 7.49 -29.60 6.11
N ILE A 389 7.20 -28.86 5.02
CA ILE A 389 6.23 -27.75 5.00
C ILE A 389 5.15 -27.91 3.92
N GLU A 390 4.86 -29.14 3.51
CA GLU A 390 3.84 -29.45 2.50
C GLU A 390 2.46 -28.90 2.89
N GLN A 391 2.18 -28.84 4.20
CA GLN A 391 0.94 -28.32 4.78
C GLN A 391 0.79 -26.80 4.63
N ASP A 392 1.88 -26.05 4.45
CA ASP A 392 1.84 -24.61 4.24
C ASP A 392 1.39 -24.23 2.80
N PHE A 393 1.39 -25.21 1.88
CA PHE A 393 1.07 -25.04 0.46
C PHE A 393 0.04 -26.10 0.00
N PRO A 394 -1.19 -26.07 0.54
CA PRO A 394 -2.17 -27.13 0.35
C PRO A 394 -2.59 -27.29 -1.12
N LEU A 395 -2.67 -26.22 -1.93
CA LEU A 395 -3.02 -26.33 -3.35
C LEU A 395 -1.87 -26.96 -4.16
N PHE A 396 -0.62 -26.52 -3.98
CA PHE A 396 0.52 -27.13 -4.66
C PHE A 396 0.66 -28.62 -4.30
N THR A 397 0.47 -28.95 -3.02
CA THR A 397 0.48 -30.35 -2.55
C THR A 397 -0.69 -31.14 -3.12
N ALA A 398 -1.92 -30.59 -3.14
CA ALA A 398 -3.08 -31.23 -3.72
C ALA A 398 -2.90 -31.53 -5.22
N VAL A 399 -2.32 -30.60 -5.98
CA VAL A 399 -2.04 -30.83 -7.41
C VAL A 399 -1.11 -32.02 -7.60
N TYR A 400 -0.05 -32.12 -6.79
CA TYR A 400 0.82 -33.29 -6.83
C TYR A 400 0.09 -34.58 -6.43
N ASP A 401 -0.67 -34.57 -5.34
CA ASP A 401 -1.41 -35.75 -4.87
C ASP A 401 -2.43 -36.27 -5.88
N ILE A 402 -3.10 -35.37 -6.60
CA ILE A 402 -4.04 -35.73 -7.66
C ILE A 402 -3.30 -36.29 -8.89
N LEU A 403 -2.15 -35.73 -9.25
CA LEU A 403 -1.32 -36.26 -10.34
C LEU A 403 -0.80 -37.68 -10.05
N GLU A 404 -0.47 -37.97 -8.79
CA GLU A 404 -0.04 -39.29 -8.31
C GLU A 404 -1.21 -40.26 -8.05
N GLY A 405 -2.45 -39.81 -8.16
CA GLY A 405 -3.63 -40.62 -7.88
C GLY A 405 -3.88 -40.91 -6.39
N ARG A 406 -3.26 -40.15 -5.49
CA ARG A 406 -3.46 -40.23 -4.02
C ARG A 406 -4.69 -39.46 -3.55
N ALA A 407 -5.13 -38.48 -4.32
CA ALA A 407 -6.36 -37.73 -4.13
C ALA A 407 -7.11 -37.60 -5.46
N LYS A 408 -8.38 -37.18 -5.41
CA LYS A 408 -9.16 -36.87 -6.61
C LYS A 408 -9.39 -35.37 -6.74
N ALA A 409 -9.65 -34.90 -7.96
CA ALA A 409 -9.89 -33.49 -8.20
C ALA A 409 -11.15 -32.97 -7.47
N GLU A 410 -12.11 -33.85 -7.22
CA GLU A 410 -13.33 -33.57 -6.46
C GLU A 410 -13.05 -33.24 -4.99
N ASP A 411 -11.90 -33.67 -4.46
CA ASP A 411 -11.53 -33.48 -3.05
C ASP A 411 -10.93 -32.08 -2.79
N LEU A 412 -10.65 -31.30 -3.85
CA LEU A 412 -10.02 -29.97 -3.75
C LEU A 412 -10.69 -29.04 -2.72
N PRO A 413 -12.03 -28.89 -2.64
CA PRO A 413 -12.65 -28.01 -1.65
C PRO A 413 -12.37 -28.42 -0.21
N ALA A 414 -12.34 -29.73 0.07
CA ALA A 414 -12.07 -30.26 1.41
C ALA A 414 -10.59 -30.12 1.77
N ILE A 415 -9.69 -30.38 0.82
CA ILE A 415 -8.23 -30.22 1.04
C ILE A 415 -7.86 -28.75 1.28
N LEU A 416 -8.60 -27.81 0.67
CA LEU A 416 -8.33 -26.37 0.75
C LEU A 416 -9.15 -25.66 1.85
N GLU A 417 -9.93 -26.40 2.64
CA GLU A 417 -10.67 -25.84 3.77
C GLU A 417 -9.67 -25.47 4.88
N PRO A 418 -9.66 -24.21 5.37
CA PRO A 418 -8.79 -23.84 6.48
C PRO A 418 -9.26 -24.55 7.76
N ASP A 419 -8.38 -25.34 8.38
CA ASP A 419 -8.68 -26.09 9.60
C ASP A 419 -9.38 -25.24 10.67
N GLY A 420 -10.66 -25.54 10.89
CA GLY A 420 -11.49 -24.94 11.92
C GLY A 420 -11.67 -25.85 13.14
N ASN A 421 -10.61 -26.52 13.62
CA ASN A 421 -10.51 -27.11 14.98
C ASN A 421 -9.26 -28.03 15.10
N GLY A 422 -8.40 -27.79 16.10
CA GLY A 422 -7.25 -28.66 16.34
C GLY A 422 -6.40 -28.28 17.55
N ASP A 423 -6.96 -28.49 18.75
CA ASP A 423 -6.27 -28.51 20.03
C ASP A 423 -5.11 -29.54 19.98
N THR A 424 -3.85 -29.11 20.04
CA THR A 424 -2.73 -29.97 20.48
C THR A 424 -1.72 -29.22 21.33
N ASN A 425 -1.54 -29.74 22.53
CA ASN A 425 -0.61 -29.29 23.56
C ASN A 425 0.86 -29.34 23.11
N GLY A 426 1.58 -28.24 23.39
CA GLY A 426 2.93 -28.29 23.96
C GLY A 426 4.11 -28.61 23.04
N LYS A 427 4.71 -27.57 22.45
CA LYS A 427 6.14 -27.23 22.61
C LYS A 427 6.43 -25.85 22.03
N SER A 428 6.95 -24.99 22.90
CA SER A 428 7.35 -23.62 22.64
C SER A 428 8.51 -23.52 21.66
N GLY A 429 8.27 -22.85 20.53
CA GLY A 429 9.26 -22.26 19.65
C GLY A 429 8.60 -21.09 18.93
N GLN A 430 9.03 -19.87 19.20
CA GLN A 430 8.57 -18.67 18.50
C GLN A 430 8.91 -18.81 17.01
N GLN A 431 7.91 -19.13 16.19
CA GLN A 431 8.03 -19.10 14.74
C GLN A 431 6.81 -18.34 14.23
N GLU A 432 7.03 -17.10 13.80
CA GLU A 432 5.99 -16.26 13.19
C GLU A 432 5.38 -17.01 12.01
N SER A 433 4.12 -17.42 12.16
CA SER A 433 3.31 -17.93 11.06
C SER A 433 3.05 -16.76 10.09
N ILE A 434 3.79 -16.75 8.98
CA ILE A 434 3.62 -15.77 7.88
C ILE A 434 2.34 -16.05 7.07
N LEU A 435 1.57 -17.09 7.43
CA LEU A 435 0.28 -17.39 6.82
C LEU A 435 -0.76 -16.35 7.29
N MET A 436 -1.02 -15.39 6.40
CA MET A 436 -1.96 -14.26 6.49
C MET A 436 -1.41 -13.00 7.19
N PRO A 437 -1.53 -11.80 6.56
CA PRO A 437 -1.83 -10.62 7.36
C PRO A 437 -3.09 -10.95 8.16
N ARG A 438 -3.06 -10.74 9.48
CA ARG A 438 -4.19 -10.99 10.39
C ARG A 438 -5.56 -10.69 9.74
N PRO A 439 -6.64 -11.43 10.08
CA PRO A 439 -7.92 -11.55 9.35
C PRO A 439 -8.66 -10.27 8.91
N ALA A 440 -8.18 -9.07 9.26
CA ALA A 440 -8.78 -7.81 8.86
C ALA A 440 -8.67 -7.57 7.34
N LEU A 441 -7.50 -7.77 6.71
CA LEU A 441 -7.26 -7.31 5.33
C LEU A 441 -7.94 -8.15 4.24
N ALA A 442 -8.24 -9.43 4.51
CA ALA A 442 -8.84 -10.37 3.56
C ALA A 442 -10.38 -10.40 3.61
N SER A 443 -11.01 -9.51 4.39
CA SER A 443 -12.47 -9.41 4.41
C SER A 443 -12.95 -8.57 3.22
N SER A 444 -14.07 -8.98 2.60
CA SER A 444 -14.75 -8.22 1.54
C SER A 444 -15.10 -6.78 1.94
N ARG A 445 -15.02 -6.46 3.24
CA ARG A 445 -15.31 -5.16 3.86
C ARG A 445 -14.49 -4.02 3.27
N TYR A 446 -13.20 -4.21 3.04
CA TYR A 446 -12.32 -3.12 2.61
C TYR A 446 -12.12 -3.04 1.09
N ASN A 447 -12.75 -3.91 0.29
CA ASN A 447 -12.54 -3.97 -1.16
C ASN A 447 -12.70 -2.61 -1.85
N ARG A 448 -13.73 -1.83 -1.48
CA ARG A 448 -13.95 -0.48 -2.04
C ARG A 448 -12.90 0.53 -1.57
N GLN A 449 -12.44 0.40 -0.33
CA GLN A 449 -11.40 1.25 0.24
C GLN A 449 -10.03 0.96 -0.40
N LEU A 450 -9.75 -0.30 -0.75
CA LEU A 450 -8.55 -0.71 -1.48
C LEU A 450 -8.46 -0.12 -2.89
N LEU A 451 -9.60 0.20 -3.53
CA LEU A 451 -9.63 0.84 -4.85
C LEU A 451 -9.21 2.32 -4.80
N VAL A 452 -9.19 2.95 -3.62
CA VAL A 452 -8.79 4.35 -3.48
C VAL A 452 -7.27 4.42 -3.61
N PRO A 453 -6.68 5.06 -4.65
CA PRO A 453 -5.23 4.97 -4.91
C PRO A 453 -4.35 5.47 -3.76
N ARG A 454 -4.82 6.44 -2.97
CA ARG A 454 -4.12 6.97 -1.79
C ARG A 454 -4.20 6.07 -0.56
N VAL A 455 -5.07 5.06 -0.58
CA VAL A 455 -5.13 4.01 0.43
C VAL A 455 -4.47 2.76 -0.14
N GLY A 456 -5.06 2.13 -1.16
CA GLY A 456 -4.51 0.92 -1.76
C GLY A 456 -4.30 -0.22 -0.74
N LEU A 457 -3.61 -1.27 -1.16
CA LEU A 457 -3.25 -2.37 -0.25
C LEU A 457 -2.28 -1.90 0.84
N GLY A 458 -1.25 -1.14 0.47
CA GLY A 458 -0.23 -0.67 1.41
C GLY A 458 -0.79 0.27 2.49
N GLY A 459 -1.69 1.19 2.13
CA GLY A 459 -2.33 2.08 3.09
C GLY A 459 -3.32 1.33 3.99
N GLN A 460 -4.10 0.39 3.45
CA GLN A 460 -4.97 -0.44 4.28
C GLN A 460 -4.17 -1.28 5.27
N GLN A 461 -3.02 -1.82 4.85
CA GLN A 461 -2.12 -2.55 5.74
C GLN A 461 -1.58 -1.64 6.85
N ARG A 462 -1.15 -0.42 6.51
CA ARG A 462 -0.75 0.57 7.52
C ARG A 462 -1.86 0.87 8.51
N LEU A 463 -3.09 1.10 8.04
CA LEU A 463 -4.25 1.32 8.92
C LEU A 463 -4.39 0.15 9.90
N SER A 464 -4.32 -1.10 9.41
CA SER A 464 -4.44 -2.30 10.24
C SER A 464 -3.30 -2.52 11.26
N GLN A 465 -2.17 -1.85 11.05
CA GLN A 465 -1.01 -1.88 11.96
C GLN A 465 -0.94 -0.63 12.85
N SER A 466 -1.77 0.38 12.58
CA SER A 466 -1.77 1.65 13.29
C SER A 466 -2.72 1.64 14.48
N SER A 467 -2.46 2.57 15.39
CA SER A 467 -3.20 2.76 16.62
C SER A 467 -3.65 4.21 16.78
N VAL A 468 -4.93 4.41 17.12
CA VAL A 468 -5.54 5.73 17.26
C VAL A 468 -6.24 5.86 18.61
N LEU A 469 -5.93 6.93 19.34
CA LEU A 469 -6.58 7.29 20.61
C LEU A 469 -7.61 8.39 20.38
N ILE A 470 -8.83 8.22 20.85
CA ILE A 470 -9.87 9.25 20.83
C ILE A 470 -10.14 9.69 22.27
N VAL A 471 -9.88 10.96 22.53
CA VAL A 471 -10.14 11.58 23.84
C VAL A 471 -11.40 12.42 23.76
N GLY A 472 -12.46 11.96 24.43
CA GLY A 472 -13.82 12.49 24.33
C GLY A 472 -14.66 11.72 23.31
N LEU A 473 -15.75 11.11 23.78
CA LEU A 473 -16.72 10.33 22.99
C LEU A 473 -18.06 11.08 22.86
N GLY A 474 -18.02 12.40 23.02
CA GLY A 474 -19.15 13.29 22.75
C GLY A 474 -19.42 13.45 21.25
N GLY A 475 -19.90 14.64 20.86
CA GLY A 475 -20.37 14.88 19.50
C GLY A 475 -19.33 14.65 18.40
N LEU A 476 -18.06 14.99 18.66
CA LEU A 476 -16.96 14.85 17.69
C LEU A 476 -16.39 13.42 17.66
N GLY A 477 -16.16 12.85 18.85
CA GLY A 477 -15.58 11.52 19.00
C GLY A 477 -16.51 10.41 18.50
N SER A 478 -17.82 10.61 18.61
CA SER A 478 -18.84 9.67 18.18
C SER A 478 -18.75 9.28 16.68
N PRO A 479 -18.83 10.20 15.71
CA PRO A 479 -18.65 9.85 14.30
C PRO A 479 -17.20 9.42 14.01
N ALA A 480 -16.21 10.02 14.68
CA ALA A 480 -14.80 9.69 14.45
C ALA A 480 -14.50 8.23 14.79
N SER A 481 -14.99 7.74 15.95
CA SER A 481 -14.80 6.36 16.38
C SER A 481 -15.44 5.37 15.42
N LEU A 482 -16.64 5.66 14.93
CA LEU A 482 -17.36 4.80 13.98
C LEU A 482 -16.62 4.71 12.64
N TYR A 483 -16.20 5.82 12.06
CA TYR A 483 -15.50 5.81 10.77
C TYR A 483 -14.10 5.20 10.86
N LEU A 484 -13.37 5.43 11.96
CA LEU A 484 -12.05 4.80 12.17
C LEU A 484 -12.18 3.29 12.42
N ALA A 485 -13.23 2.85 13.12
CA ALA A 485 -13.55 1.45 13.25
C ALA A 485 -13.93 0.83 11.89
N ALA A 486 -14.76 1.51 11.09
CA ALA A 486 -15.10 1.07 9.75
C ALA A 486 -13.89 1.01 8.80
N ALA A 487 -12.93 1.92 8.96
CA ALA A 487 -11.73 2.02 8.12
C ALA A 487 -10.69 0.92 8.39
N GLY A 488 -10.83 0.15 9.48
CA GLY A 488 -9.92 -0.96 9.77
C GLY A 488 -8.64 -0.57 10.50
N ILE A 489 -8.69 0.45 11.36
CA ILE A 489 -7.56 0.81 12.25
C ILE A 489 -7.24 -0.38 13.17
N GLY A 490 -5.97 -0.78 13.28
CA GLY A 490 -5.56 -1.97 14.03
C GLY A 490 -5.92 -1.93 15.52
N LYS A 491 -5.77 -0.76 16.15
CA LYS A 491 -6.11 -0.53 17.55
C LYS A 491 -6.82 0.81 17.76
N LEU A 492 -7.97 0.80 18.42
CA LEU A 492 -8.69 2.00 18.85
C LEU A 492 -8.73 2.11 20.37
N GLY A 493 -8.26 3.26 20.88
CA GLY A 493 -8.35 3.66 22.27
C GLY A 493 -9.45 4.68 22.49
N PHE A 494 -10.22 4.53 23.56
CA PHE A 494 -11.27 5.48 23.92
C PHE A 494 -11.07 5.99 25.34
N VAL A 495 -11.05 7.30 25.54
CA VAL A 495 -10.97 7.93 26.86
C VAL A 495 -12.17 8.84 27.05
N ASP A 496 -13.01 8.54 28.03
CA ASP A 496 -14.13 9.39 28.43
C ASP A 496 -14.57 9.02 29.87
N GLY A 497 -14.86 10.03 30.69
CA GLY A 497 -15.29 9.84 32.09
C GLY A 497 -16.81 9.86 32.28
N ASP A 498 -17.58 10.23 31.25
CA ASP A 498 -19.02 10.45 31.36
C ASP A 498 -19.84 9.19 31.11
N ARG A 499 -21.12 9.29 31.47
CA ARG A 499 -22.16 8.31 31.10
C ARG A 499 -23.01 8.82 29.94
N VAL A 500 -23.69 7.89 29.27
CA VAL A 500 -24.64 8.19 28.20
C VAL A 500 -25.90 8.80 28.82
N GLU A 501 -26.27 9.98 28.35
CA GLU A 501 -27.49 10.70 28.74
C GLU A 501 -28.41 10.88 27.54
N GLU A 502 -29.72 10.82 27.77
CA GLU A 502 -30.73 11.00 26.72
C GLU A 502 -30.61 12.38 26.03
N SER A 503 -30.35 13.42 26.84
CA SER A 503 -30.13 14.81 26.40
C SER A 503 -28.99 14.95 25.37
N ASN A 504 -28.10 13.94 25.29
CA ASN A 504 -26.91 13.95 24.45
C ASN A 504 -27.07 13.19 23.12
N LEU A 505 -28.12 12.38 22.98
CA LEU A 505 -28.30 11.46 21.84
C LEU A 505 -28.53 12.17 20.50
N HIS A 506 -29.06 13.40 20.51
CA HIS A 506 -29.28 14.19 19.29
C HIS A 506 -27.98 14.54 18.53
N ARG A 507 -26.81 14.39 19.16
CA ARG A 507 -25.50 14.71 18.57
C ARG A 507 -24.43 13.63 18.76
N GLN A 508 -24.68 12.60 19.57
CA GLN A 508 -23.73 11.53 19.90
C GLN A 508 -24.19 10.18 19.35
N ILE A 509 -24.14 10.05 18.02
CA ILE A 509 -24.72 8.94 17.24
C ILE A 509 -24.12 7.54 17.50
N VAL A 510 -23.00 7.45 18.22
CA VAL A 510 -22.36 6.18 18.62
C VAL A 510 -23.12 5.54 19.79
N HIS A 511 -23.88 6.35 20.53
CA HIS A 511 -24.74 5.96 21.63
C HIS A 511 -26.19 5.83 21.17
N THR A 512 -27.00 5.09 21.92
CA THR A 512 -28.40 4.81 21.60
C THR A 512 -29.24 4.86 22.89
N GLU A 513 -30.55 5.05 22.75
CA GLU A 513 -31.51 5.08 23.89
C GLU A 513 -31.38 3.86 24.80
N GLY A 514 -31.27 2.65 24.23
CA GLY A 514 -31.10 1.42 25.01
C GLY A 514 -29.78 1.31 25.80
N ARG A 515 -28.88 2.29 25.70
CA ARG A 515 -27.60 2.35 26.42
C ARG A 515 -27.48 3.59 27.32
N VAL A 516 -28.57 4.30 27.58
CA VAL A 516 -28.59 5.37 28.59
C VAL A 516 -28.13 4.83 29.95
N GLY A 517 -27.29 5.60 30.64
CA GLY A 517 -26.66 5.21 31.91
C GLY A 517 -25.38 4.37 31.78
N TRP A 518 -25.06 3.83 30.60
CA TRP A 518 -23.78 3.15 30.37
C TRP A 518 -22.63 4.15 30.39
N SER A 519 -21.39 3.71 30.67
CA SER A 519 -20.21 4.54 30.39
C SER A 519 -20.15 4.86 28.90
N LYS A 520 -19.77 6.09 28.53
CA LYS A 520 -19.61 6.45 27.11
C LYS A 520 -18.57 5.55 26.43
N VAL A 521 -17.50 5.19 27.13
CA VAL A 521 -16.49 4.22 26.67
C VAL A 521 -17.12 2.87 26.36
N GLY A 522 -17.85 2.26 27.31
CA GLY A 522 -18.48 0.97 27.12
C GLY A 522 -19.48 0.98 25.97
N SER A 523 -20.28 2.04 25.88
CA SER A 523 -21.23 2.25 24.78
C SER A 523 -20.51 2.38 23.43
N ALA A 524 -19.47 3.21 23.32
CA ALA A 524 -18.71 3.37 22.08
C ALA A 524 -18.00 2.08 21.65
N MET A 525 -17.41 1.35 22.59
CA MET A 525 -16.80 0.03 22.33
C MET A 525 -17.83 -0.96 21.78
N ALA A 526 -19.03 -1.03 22.37
CA ALA A 526 -20.08 -1.92 21.90
C ALA A 526 -20.51 -1.58 20.46
N ALA A 527 -20.72 -0.29 20.15
CA ALA A 527 -21.08 0.14 18.81
C ALA A 527 -19.97 -0.14 17.78
N CYS A 528 -18.72 0.19 18.10
CA CYS A 528 -17.61 -0.02 17.19
C CYS A 528 -17.32 -1.51 16.98
N LYS A 529 -17.42 -2.35 18.02
CA LYS A 529 -17.29 -3.82 17.89
C LYS A 529 -18.41 -4.42 17.03
N ALA A 530 -19.65 -3.94 17.17
CA ALA A 530 -20.76 -4.37 16.32
C ALA A 530 -20.52 -4.00 14.85
N LEU A 531 -19.88 -2.85 14.59
CA LEU A 531 -19.53 -2.42 13.24
C LEU A 531 -18.34 -3.22 12.68
N ASN A 532 -17.28 -3.39 13.46
CA ASN A 532 -16.06 -4.08 13.07
C ASN A 532 -15.36 -4.74 14.28
N SER A 533 -15.58 -6.05 14.44
CA SER A 533 -15.01 -6.84 15.52
C SER A 533 -13.53 -7.22 15.31
N THR A 534 -12.95 -6.96 14.13
CA THR A 534 -11.56 -7.36 13.81
C THR A 534 -10.50 -6.44 14.43
N ILE A 535 -10.92 -5.32 15.02
CA ILE A 535 -10.06 -4.28 15.60
C ILE A 535 -9.85 -4.54 17.09
N LYS A 536 -8.65 -4.21 17.60
CA LYS A 536 -8.40 -4.18 19.04
C LYS A 536 -8.97 -2.91 19.65
N TYR A 537 -9.90 -3.03 20.59
CA TYR A 537 -10.47 -1.90 21.34
C TYR A 537 -9.94 -1.87 22.76
N GLU A 538 -9.57 -0.68 23.22
CA GLU A 538 -9.14 -0.41 24.60
C GLU A 538 -9.87 0.83 25.12
N GLY A 539 -10.36 0.76 26.35
CA GLY A 539 -11.21 1.79 26.95
C GLY A 539 -10.68 2.24 28.30
N PHE A 540 -10.73 3.55 28.54
CA PHE A 540 -10.33 4.21 29.77
C PHE A 540 -11.50 5.07 30.27
N GLU A 541 -12.23 4.56 31.26
CA GLU A 541 -13.40 5.22 31.87
C GLU A 541 -12.97 6.30 32.87
N GLU A 542 -12.14 7.23 32.43
CA GLU A 542 -11.60 8.33 33.24
C GLU A 542 -11.47 9.61 32.41
N HIS A 543 -11.59 10.77 33.06
CA HIS A 543 -11.18 12.03 32.43
C HIS A 543 -9.66 12.10 32.36
N LEU A 544 -9.13 12.49 31.21
CA LEU A 544 -7.69 12.57 31.03
C LEU A 544 -7.08 13.66 31.94
N HIS A 545 -6.10 13.29 32.77
CA HIS A 545 -5.38 14.20 33.65
C HIS A 545 -3.87 13.94 33.62
N GLY A 546 -3.05 14.89 34.09
CA GLY A 546 -1.58 14.91 33.91
C GLY A 546 -0.87 13.58 34.17
N LYS A 547 -1.15 12.93 35.31
CA LYS A 547 -0.55 11.64 35.70
C LYS A 547 -0.83 10.47 34.74
N ARG A 548 -1.95 10.50 34.02
CA ARG A 548 -2.42 9.41 33.15
C ARG A 548 -2.23 9.73 31.67
N ALA A 549 -2.21 11.02 31.32
CA ALA A 549 -2.12 11.51 29.95
C ALA A 549 -0.96 10.87 29.17
N LEU A 550 0.26 10.93 29.73
CA LEU A 550 1.43 10.38 29.05
C LEU A 550 1.36 8.86 28.90
N GLN A 551 0.96 8.16 29.96
CA GLN A 551 0.87 6.70 29.99
C GLN A 551 -0.11 6.16 28.95
N ILE A 552 -1.26 6.82 28.79
CA ILE A 552 -2.27 6.41 27.82
C ILE A 552 -1.82 6.79 26.40
N ILE A 553 -1.38 8.04 26.17
CA ILE A 553 -1.04 8.55 24.83
C ILE A 553 0.17 7.84 24.23
N GLU A 554 1.15 7.40 25.03
CA GLU A 554 2.37 6.77 24.54
C GLU A 554 2.11 5.51 23.68
N GLY A 555 1.04 4.77 24.01
CA GLY A 555 0.63 3.54 23.34
C GLY A 555 -0.14 3.72 22.02
N TYR A 556 -0.21 4.94 21.47
CA TYR A 556 -0.93 5.24 20.22
C TYR A 556 -0.09 6.07 19.23
N ASP A 557 -0.37 5.94 17.93
CA ASP A 557 0.35 6.64 16.86
C ASP A 557 -0.22 8.03 16.57
N VAL A 558 -1.56 8.12 16.57
CA VAL A 558 -2.32 9.36 16.36
C VAL A 558 -3.32 9.56 17.49
N VAL A 559 -3.43 10.80 17.97
CA VAL A 559 -4.41 11.19 19.00
C VAL A 559 -5.43 12.13 18.37
N LEU A 560 -6.71 11.89 18.62
CA LEU A 560 -7.80 12.80 18.33
C LEU A 560 -8.26 13.50 19.61
N ASP A 561 -8.14 14.83 19.61
CA ASP A 561 -8.72 15.69 20.62
C ASP A 561 -10.16 16.04 20.22
N CYS A 562 -11.10 15.34 20.84
CA CYS A 562 -12.54 15.50 20.68
C CYS A 562 -13.18 16.11 21.95
N THR A 563 -12.40 16.75 22.82
CA THR A 563 -12.91 17.33 24.08
C THR A 563 -13.52 18.71 23.86
N ASP A 564 -14.50 19.04 24.69
CA ASP A 564 -15.10 20.36 24.83
C ASP A 564 -14.46 21.19 25.95
N ASN A 565 -13.51 20.64 26.70
CA ASN A 565 -12.83 21.31 27.80
C ASN A 565 -11.47 21.91 27.37
N PRO A 566 -11.28 23.24 27.43
CA PRO A 566 -10.01 23.87 27.09
C PRO A 566 -8.80 23.33 27.86
N ALA A 567 -8.94 23.04 29.17
CA ALA A 567 -7.84 22.53 29.99
C ALA A 567 -7.34 21.17 29.48
N THR A 568 -8.26 20.25 29.17
CA THR A 568 -7.95 18.94 28.60
C THR A 568 -7.28 19.08 27.23
N ARG A 569 -7.72 20.04 26.41
CA ARG A 569 -7.12 20.30 25.09
C ARG A 569 -5.65 20.74 25.18
N TYR A 570 -5.31 21.64 26.11
CA TYR A 570 -3.92 22.02 26.34
C TYR A 570 -3.10 20.82 26.83
N LEU A 571 -3.63 20.03 27.76
CA LEU A 571 -2.97 18.82 28.28
C LEU A 571 -2.68 17.81 27.16
N ILE A 572 -3.66 17.49 26.31
CA ILE A 572 -3.48 16.57 25.18
C ILE A 572 -2.38 17.07 24.24
N SER A 573 -2.42 18.36 23.87
CA SER A 573 -1.40 18.95 23.01
C SER A 573 -0.01 18.89 23.63
N ASP A 574 0.13 19.24 24.89
CA ASP A 574 1.42 19.25 25.58
C ASP A 574 1.97 17.83 25.72
N ALA A 575 1.12 16.85 26.04
CA ALA A 575 1.47 15.43 26.07
C ALA A 575 1.93 14.91 24.70
N CYS A 576 1.21 15.24 23.62
CA CYS A 576 1.59 14.84 22.27
C CYS A 576 2.94 15.43 21.84
N VAL A 577 3.22 16.69 22.20
CA VAL A 577 4.52 17.33 21.93
C VAL A 577 5.65 16.63 22.66
N VAL A 578 5.46 16.30 23.94
CA VAL A 578 6.47 15.60 24.76
C VAL A 578 6.73 14.18 24.27
N LEU A 579 5.70 13.48 23.77
CA LEU A 579 5.79 12.11 23.29
C LEU A 579 6.09 11.99 21.78
N GLY A 580 6.14 13.11 21.04
CA GLY A 580 6.34 13.11 19.60
C GLY A 580 5.19 12.48 18.80
N LYS A 581 3.95 12.63 19.28
CA LYS A 581 2.74 12.05 18.66
C LYS A 581 2.02 13.08 17.80
N THR A 582 1.40 12.61 16.71
CA THR A 582 0.57 13.48 15.87
C THR A 582 -0.78 13.71 16.53
N LEU A 583 -1.24 14.96 16.55
CA LEU A 583 -2.51 15.36 17.14
C LEU A 583 -3.45 15.91 16.06
N VAL A 584 -4.67 15.38 15.99
CA VAL A 584 -5.78 15.98 15.24
C VAL A 584 -6.76 16.58 16.26
N SER A 585 -6.90 17.90 16.27
CA SER A 585 -7.78 18.61 17.22
C SER A 585 -8.99 19.18 16.50
N GLY A 586 -10.17 18.97 17.07
CA GLY A 586 -11.44 19.51 16.59
C GLY A 586 -12.16 20.30 17.67
N ALA A 587 -12.98 21.27 17.24
CA ALA A 587 -13.93 21.95 18.10
C ALA A 587 -15.18 22.33 17.31
N ALA A 588 -16.30 22.52 18.00
CA ALA A 588 -17.53 23.00 17.39
C ALA A 588 -18.37 23.75 18.43
N GLN A 589 -19.10 24.77 17.98
CA GLN A 589 -20.00 25.59 18.79
C GLN A 589 -21.18 26.05 17.92
N VAL A 590 -22.42 25.92 18.42
CA VAL A 590 -23.66 26.39 17.75
C VAL A 590 -23.84 25.83 16.32
N VAL A 591 -23.34 26.53 15.30
CA VAL A 591 -23.39 26.16 13.87
C VAL A 591 -22.00 26.09 13.21
N GLU A 592 -20.94 26.33 13.98
CA GLU A 592 -19.56 26.44 13.50
C GLU A 592 -18.69 25.29 14.01
N GLY A 593 -17.72 24.90 13.21
CA GLY A 593 -16.78 23.83 13.48
C GLY A 593 -15.37 24.18 13.01
N GLN A 594 -14.37 23.58 13.64
CA GLN A 594 -12.97 23.72 13.24
C GLN A 594 -12.18 22.42 13.40
N MET A 595 -11.18 22.23 12.55
CA MET A 595 -10.24 21.10 12.62
C MET A 595 -8.82 21.53 12.24
N MET A 596 -7.83 21.01 12.96
CA MET A 596 -6.40 21.21 12.68
C MET A 596 -5.56 19.97 12.98
N ALA A 597 -4.55 19.72 12.15
CA ALA A 597 -3.50 18.72 12.40
C ALA A 597 -2.24 19.39 12.95
N LEU A 598 -1.78 18.93 14.12
CA LEU A 598 -0.75 19.54 14.95
C LEU A 598 0.32 18.52 15.34
N ALA A 599 1.45 19.03 15.85
CA ALA A 599 2.50 18.23 16.52
C ALA A 599 3.15 17.11 15.67
N TYR A 600 3.25 17.26 14.35
CA TYR A 600 3.89 16.27 13.46
C TYR A 600 5.43 16.23 13.61
N ALA A 601 6.00 15.02 13.66
CA ALA A 601 7.43 14.75 13.58
C ALA A 601 7.76 14.04 12.24
N TYR A 602 8.48 14.71 11.35
CA TYR A 602 9.03 14.06 10.14
C TYR A 602 10.29 13.28 10.52
N PRO A 603 10.42 11.98 10.18
CA PRO A 603 11.70 11.30 10.31
C PRO A 603 12.72 11.92 9.33
N ALA A 604 13.92 12.19 9.83
CA ALA A 604 15.03 12.61 8.99
C ALA A 604 15.44 11.47 8.06
N ALA A 605 15.64 11.76 6.78
CA ALA A 605 16.34 10.85 5.88
C ALA A 605 17.74 10.59 6.46
N ALA A 606 18.19 9.34 6.36
CA ALA A 606 19.43 8.84 6.94
C ALA A 606 20.61 9.84 6.81
N GLY A 607 21.23 10.18 7.93
CA GLY A 607 22.60 10.74 7.96
C GLY A 607 22.78 12.19 8.41
N ASN A 608 21.74 13.02 8.52
CA ASN A 608 21.91 14.42 8.98
C ASN A 608 21.20 14.67 10.32
N GLU A 609 21.92 15.25 11.29
CA GLU A 609 21.42 15.65 12.60
C GLU A 609 20.10 16.44 12.49
N THR A 610 19.02 15.83 12.98
CA THR A 610 17.86 16.42 13.68
C THR A 610 17.35 17.81 13.27
N MET A 611 17.25 18.16 11.98
CA MET A 611 16.42 19.31 11.59
C MET A 611 14.95 18.91 11.42
N MET A 612 14.31 18.67 12.56
CA MET A 612 12.90 18.33 12.72
C MET A 612 12.05 19.57 12.39
N THR A 613 11.56 19.71 11.16
CA THR A 613 10.55 20.73 10.80
C THR A 613 9.21 20.36 11.45
N ARG A 614 9.07 20.66 12.75
CA ARG A 614 7.86 20.38 13.55
C ARG A 614 6.70 21.29 13.13
N ALA A 615 5.49 20.73 13.01
CA ALA A 615 4.26 21.50 12.93
C ALA A 615 4.03 22.31 14.24
N PRO A 616 3.27 23.43 14.20
CA PRO A 616 2.90 24.16 15.42
C PRO A 616 2.12 23.25 16.39
N CYS A 617 2.32 23.45 17.69
CA CYS A 617 1.44 22.85 18.71
C CYS A 617 0.25 23.77 19.00
N TYR A 618 -0.69 23.32 19.84
CA TYR A 618 -1.86 24.13 20.19
C TYR A 618 -1.47 25.49 20.79
N ARG A 619 -0.47 25.54 21.69
CA ARG A 619 0.08 26.79 22.26
C ARG A 619 0.74 27.72 21.26
N CYS A 620 1.19 27.23 20.10
CA CYS A 620 1.72 28.11 19.06
C CYS A 620 0.60 28.94 18.41
N ILE A 621 -0.61 28.37 18.36
CA ILE A 621 -1.80 28.98 17.75
C ILE A 621 -2.57 29.78 18.79
N PHE A 622 -2.82 29.17 19.96
CA PHE A 622 -3.52 29.75 21.10
C PHE A 622 -2.57 29.79 22.31
N PRO A 623 -1.72 30.83 22.42
CA PRO A 623 -0.72 30.89 23.48
C PRO A 623 -1.28 31.25 24.86
N ARG A 624 -2.44 31.89 24.90
CA ARG A 624 -3.19 32.21 26.11
C ARG A 624 -4.57 31.57 26.00
N PRO A 625 -5.06 30.91 27.06
CA PRO A 625 -6.39 30.36 27.07
C PRO A 625 -7.43 31.50 27.04
N PRO A 626 -8.63 31.23 26.51
CA PRO A 626 -9.73 32.17 26.60
C PRO A 626 -10.06 32.48 28.07
N PRO A 627 -10.51 33.71 28.39
CA PRO A 627 -10.95 34.07 29.74
C PRO A 627 -12.08 33.15 30.24
N PRO A 628 -12.16 32.84 31.54
CA PRO A 628 -13.11 31.85 32.10
C PRO A 628 -14.57 32.16 31.81
N ASP A 629 -14.91 33.45 31.82
CA ASP A 629 -16.23 34.01 31.51
C ASP A 629 -16.66 33.79 30.06
N MET A 630 -15.71 33.56 29.14
CA MET A 630 -15.96 33.20 27.74
C MET A 630 -15.95 31.68 27.49
N VAL A 631 -15.54 30.87 28.48
CA VAL A 631 -15.55 29.41 28.37
C VAL A 631 -16.91 28.90 28.80
N ARG A 632 -17.90 29.04 27.92
CA ARG A 632 -19.19 28.34 28.07
C ARG A 632 -19.12 26.99 27.38
N GLY A 633 -19.60 25.94 28.03
CA GLY A 633 -19.64 24.59 27.47
C GLY A 633 -20.63 24.48 26.31
N CYS A 634 -20.46 23.48 25.44
CA CYS A 634 -21.44 23.19 24.38
C CYS A 634 -22.83 22.85 24.94
N SER A 635 -22.91 22.41 26.19
CA SER A 635 -24.16 22.18 26.94
C SER A 635 -24.90 23.47 27.31
N GLU A 636 -24.22 24.62 27.33
CA GLU A 636 -24.78 25.91 27.78
C GLU A 636 -25.23 26.80 26.60
N ILE A 637 -24.54 26.74 25.45
CA ILE A 637 -24.87 27.57 24.27
C ILE A 637 -25.72 26.79 23.25
N GLY A 638 -25.76 25.46 23.36
CA GLY A 638 -26.40 24.58 22.39
C GLY A 638 -25.53 24.32 21.16
N ILE A 639 -25.84 23.24 20.43
CA ILE A 639 -25.06 22.79 19.28
C ILE A 639 -25.95 22.04 18.28
N LEU A 640 -25.81 22.37 17.00
CA LEU A 640 -26.47 21.66 15.91
C LEU A 640 -25.76 20.31 15.68
N GLY A 641 -26.44 19.20 15.96
CA GLY A 641 -25.87 17.83 15.90
C GLY A 641 -25.07 17.50 14.63
N PRO A 642 -25.56 17.82 13.41
CA PRO A 642 -24.78 17.63 12.18
C PRO A 642 -23.41 18.31 12.14
N VAL A 643 -23.22 19.43 12.85
CA VAL A 643 -21.93 20.15 12.88
C VAL A 643 -20.84 19.29 13.47
N VAL A 644 -21.09 18.70 14.65
CA VAL A 644 -20.14 17.79 15.28
C VAL A 644 -19.96 16.49 14.49
N GLY A 645 -21.03 16.05 13.80
CA GLY A 645 -20.99 14.95 12.82
C GLY A 645 -19.97 15.19 11.69
N VAL A 646 -20.05 16.35 11.04
CA VAL A 646 -19.16 16.75 9.94
C VAL A 646 -17.73 16.90 10.44
N VAL A 647 -17.52 17.63 11.53
CA VAL A 647 -16.17 17.87 12.08
C VAL A 647 -15.52 16.55 12.51
N GLY A 648 -16.22 15.66 13.21
CA GLY A 648 -15.66 14.37 13.60
C GLY A 648 -15.35 13.44 12.41
N THR A 649 -16.13 13.52 11.33
CA THR A 649 -15.83 12.81 10.07
C THR A 649 -14.57 13.37 9.39
N LEU A 650 -14.39 14.69 9.40
CA LEU A 650 -13.17 15.34 8.91
C LEU A 650 -11.95 14.94 9.75
N MET A 651 -12.11 14.83 11.07
CA MET A 651 -11.05 14.39 11.97
C MET A 651 -10.64 12.93 11.68
N ALA A 652 -11.59 12.01 11.48
CA ALA A 652 -11.29 10.64 11.07
C ALA A 652 -10.58 10.59 9.71
N THR A 653 -11.02 11.42 8.75
CA THR A 653 -10.39 11.52 7.42
C THR A 653 -8.94 12.00 7.54
N GLU A 654 -8.68 12.99 8.39
CA GLU A 654 -7.33 13.50 8.64
C GLU A 654 -6.43 12.44 9.27
N ALA A 655 -6.94 11.69 10.25
CA ALA A 655 -6.21 10.59 10.88
C ALA A 655 -5.86 9.48 9.88
N ILE A 656 -6.82 9.05 9.04
CA ILE A 656 -6.57 8.07 7.98
C ILE A 656 -5.50 8.58 7.03
N LYS A 657 -5.61 9.84 6.58
CA LYS A 657 -4.63 10.47 5.68
C LYS A 657 -3.23 10.49 6.28
N VAL A 658 -3.09 10.84 7.56
CA VAL A 658 -1.80 10.83 8.26
C VAL A 658 -1.20 9.42 8.28
N LEU A 659 -2.00 8.42 8.63
CA LEU A 659 -1.54 7.03 8.79
C LEU A 659 -1.22 6.35 7.44
N THR A 660 -1.94 6.69 6.38
CA THR A 660 -1.67 6.12 5.05
C THR A 660 -0.48 6.78 4.35
N MET A 661 0.08 7.89 4.84
CA MET A 661 1.14 8.64 4.13
C MET A 661 2.54 8.52 4.76
N ALA A 662 2.72 7.75 5.85
CA ALA A 662 3.86 7.92 6.76
C ALA A 662 5.28 7.52 6.28
N GLN A 663 5.51 7.02 5.05
CA GLN A 663 6.86 6.90 4.48
C GLN A 663 6.89 7.10 2.95
N GLY A 664 7.65 8.09 2.49
CA GLY A 664 8.37 8.02 1.21
C GLY A 664 7.60 8.19 -0.10
N VAL A 665 6.48 8.92 -0.15
CA VAL A 665 5.92 9.32 -1.46
C VAL A 665 6.41 10.73 -1.80
N ASP A 666 7.41 10.79 -2.69
CA ASP A 666 7.77 11.98 -3.45
C ASP A 666 6.61 12.36 -4.38
N GLY A 667 5.67 13.16 -3.88
CA GLY A 667 4.57 13.72 -4.68
C GLY A 667 3.71 14.69 -3.88
N GLU A 668 3.65 15.96 -4.33
CA GLU A 668 2.86 17.13 -3.89
C GLU A 668 2.72 17.46 -2.38
N TYR A 669 3.07 16.55 -1.47
CA TYR A 669 2.84 16.62 -0.02
C TYR A 669 4.13 16.37 0.79
N GLY A 670 5.27 16.13 0.11
CA GLY A 670 6.60 16.10 0.70
C GLY A 670 7.12 17.52 0.98
N ARG A 671 7.81 17.70 2.12
CA ARG A 671 8.58 18.88 2.57
C ARG A 671 8.03 20.25 2.12
N GLY A 672 7.23 20.91 2.95
CA GLY A 672 6.96 22.36 2.80
C GLY A 672 5.50 22.83 2.88
N ARG A 673 4.54 21.97 3.21
CA ARG A 673 3.14 22.41 3.35
C ARG A 673 2.97 23.25 4.62
N LYS A 674 2.40 24.46 4.47
CA LYS A 674 2.07 25.32 5.61
C LYS A 674 0.95 24.67 6.43
N PRO A 675 1.03 24.68 7.78
CA PRO A 675 -0.06 24.19 8.63
C PRO A 675 -1.34 24.99 8.32
N THR A 676 -2.49 24.34 8.41
CA THR A 676 -3.80 24.96 8.10
C THR A 676 -4.85 24.60 9.13
N MET A 677 -5.79 25.52 9.36
CA MET A 677 -7.01 25.29 10.12
C MET A 677 -8.20 25.32 9.17
N LEU A 678 -8.98 24.26 9.16
CA LEU A 678 -10.24 24.18 8.42
C LEU A 678 -11.36 24.70 9.32
N LEU A 679 -12.15 25.62 8.80
CA LEU A 679 -13.38 26.14 9.40
C LEU A 679 -14.57 25.63 8.60
N TYR A 680 -15.63 25.27 9.32
CA TYR A 680 -16.91 24.83 8.80
C TYR A 680 -18.01 25.70 9.40
N ASN A 681 -18.90 26.23 8.57
CA ASN A 681 -20.08 26.96 9.02
C ASN A 681 -21.32 26.36 8.34
N ALA A 682 -22.15 25.66 9.12
CA ALA A 682 -23.34 24.96 8.63
C ALA A 682 -24.45 25.91 8.15
N TRP A 683 -24.42 27.17 8.57
CA TRP A 683 -25.44 28.18 8.29
C TRP A 683 -25.00 29.19 7.22
N SER A 684 -23.94 28.89 6.49
CA SER A 684 -23.46 29.74 5.41
C SER A 684 -24.49 29.83 4.28
N ALA A 685 -24.90 31.05 3.92
CA ALA A 685 -25.88 31.31 2.86
C ALA A 685 -25.39 30.90 1.46
N ASP A 686 -24.07 30.82 1.27
CA ASP A 686 -23.43 30.33 0.04
C ASP A 686 -22.68 29.03 0.36
N ALA A 687 -23.07 27.94 -0.29
CA ALA A 687 -22.42 26.63 -0.13
C ALA A 687 -20.91 26.67 -0.40
N LYS A 688 -20.41 27.62 -1.21
CA LYS A 688 -18.97 27.81 -1.45
C LYS A 688 -18.22 28.34 -0.22
N ASN A 689 -18.91 29.05 0.67
CA ASN A 689 -18.35 29.61 1.89
C ASN A 689 -18.63 28.74 3.12
N MET A 690 -19.18 27.54 2.93
CA MET A 690 -19.45 26.59 4.00
C MET A 690 -18.14 26.04 4.60
N PHE A 691 -17.09 25.92 3.78
CA PHE A 691 -15.75 25.53 4.21
C PHE A 691 -14.75 26.63 3.91
N ARG A 692 -13.92 26.99 4.90
CA ARG A 692 -12.84 27.96 4.73
C ARG A 692 -11.55 27.41 5.33
N THR A 693 -10.46 27.48 4.59
CA THR A 693 -9.13 27.07 5.09
C THR A 693 -8.29 28.30 5.39
N ILE A 694 -7.72 28.36 6.58
CA ILE A 694 -6.81 29.42 7.02
C ILE A 694 -5.40 28.85 7.16
N GLY A 695 -4.42 29.50 6.54
CA GLY A 695 -3.00 29.19 6.75
C GLY A 695 -2.55 29.60 8.15
N LEU A 696 -2.00 28.66 8.91
CA LEU A 696 -1.47 28.88 10.24
C LEU A 696 -0.01 29.32 10.20
N ARG A 697 0.40 30.04 11.24
CA ARG A 697 1.82 30.36 11.46
C ARG A 697 2.59 29.10 11.85
N GLY A 698 3.88 29.08 11.55
CA GLY A 698 4.77 27.98 11.94
C GLY A 698 4.99 27.90 13.45
N ARG A 699 5.81 26.92 13.85
CA ARG A 699 6.28 26.75 15.24
C ARG A 699 6.87 28.06 15.78
N ARG A 700 6.48 28.43 17.00
CA ARG A 700 7.12 29.51 17.76
C ARG A 700 8.38 29.00 18.46
N THR A 701 9.51 29.67 18.27
CA THR A 701 10.79 29.34 18.92
C THR A 701 10.74 29.57 20.43
N ASP A 702 9.88 30.49 20.90
CA ASP A 702 9.68 30.81 22.31
C ASP A 702 8.47 30.09 22.96
N CYS A 703 7.97 29.01 22.35
CA CYS A 703 6.87 28.24 22.89
C CYS A 703 7.34 27.33 24.03
N VAL A 704 6.75 27.44 25.22
CA VAL A 704 7.07 26.57 26.37
C VAL A 704 6.90 25.07 26.11
N ALA A 705 6.06 24.68 25.14
CA ALA A 705 5.86 23.28 24.76
C ALA A 705 6.89 22.79 23.74
N CYS A 706 6.95 23.43 22.56
CA CYS A 706 7.71 22.91 21.42
C CYS A 706 8.86 23.81 20.95
N GLY A 707 9.13 24.90 21.66
CA GLY A 707 10.17 25.88 21.35
C GLY A 707 11.60 25.37 21.62
N ASP A 708 12.56 26.23 21.31
CA ASP A 708 13.99 25.94 21.42
C ASP A 708 14.47 26.24 22.85
N GLU A 709 15.19 25.30 23.47
CA GLU A 709 15.56 25.41 24.88
C GLU A 709 16.43 26.64 25.18
N GLY A 710 17.34 27.01 24.25
CA GLY A 710 18.16 28.21 24.38
C GLY A 710 17.32 29.49 24.48
N VAL A 711 16.31 29.63 23.61
CA VAL A 711 15.42 30.81 23.58
C VAL A 711 14.55 30.89 24.83
N LEU A 712 14.07 29.74 25.33
CA LEU A 712 13.29 29.69 26.56
C LEU A 712 14.13 30.07 27.78
N ARG A 713 15.37 29.55 27.86
CA ARG A 713 16.31 29.85 28.95
C ARG A 713 16.67 31.34 29.01
N GLU A 714 16.86 32.00 27.87
CA GLU A 714 17.07 33.45 27.78
C GLU A 714 15.88 34.27 28.30
N LYS A 715 14.64 33.74 28.17
CA LYS A 715 13.41 34.37 28.67
C LYS A 715 13.06 33.97 30.11
N GLY A 716 13.91 33.20 30.79
CA GLY A 716 13.62 32.70 32.14
C GLY A 716 12.44 31.72 32.19
N LEU A 717 12.15 31.04 31.07
CA LEU A 717 11.08 30.04 30.97
C LEU A 717 11.68 28.63 30.86
N GLU A 718 11.03 27.67 31.48
CA GLU A 718 11.39 26.25 31.35
C GLU A 718 10.53 25.56 30.31
N LYS A 719 11.13 24.65 29.54
CA LYS A 719 10.43 23.83 28.54
C LYS A 719 9.65 22.72 29.23
N LEU A 720 8.47 22.43 28.71
CA LEU A 720 7.65 21.31 29.17
C LEU A 720 8.38 19.98 29.03
N SER A 721 8.36 19.21 30.11
CA SER A 721 8.98 17.89 30.24
C SER A 721 7.95 16.85 30.71
N ARG A 722 8.27 15.56 30.56
CA ARG A 722 7.45 14.47 31.11
C ARG A 722 7.14 14.70 32.59
N GLN A 723 8.18 14.99 33.38
CA GLN A 723 8.08 15.25 34.81
C GLN A 723 7.14 16.43 35.14
N SER A 724 7.21 17.53 34.38
CA SER A 724 6.37 18.71 34.63
C SER A 724 4.87 18.43 34.45
N ILE A 725 4.51 17.52 33.53
CA ILE A 725 3.12 17.11 33.28
C ILE A 725 2.63 16.13 34.35
N GLU A 726 3.45 15.15 34.72
CA GLU A 726 3.09 14.10 35.70
C GLU A 726 2.93 14.64 37.12
N GLU A 727 3.81 15.55 37.53
CA GLU A 727 3.77 16.17 38.86
C GLU A 727 2.69 17.25 38.97
N GLY A 728 1.98 17.57 37.88
CA GLY A 728 0.93 18.59 37.88
C GLY A 728 1.46 20.01 38.13
N ARG A 729 2.74 20.28 37.83
CA ARG A 729 3.33 21.62 38.00
C ARG A 729 2.65 22.68 37.14
N MET A 730 1.99 22.26 36.06
CA MET A 730 0.99 23.08 35.37
C MET A 730 -0.42 22.67 35.80
N ASP A 731 -1.05 23.52 36.58
CA ASP A 731 -2.50 23.45 36.81
C ASP A 731 -3.21 24.00 35.57
N TYR A 732 -3.61 23.10 34.68
CA TYR A 732 -4.32 23.46 33.44
C TYR A 732 -5.69 24.10 33.72
N VAL A 733 -6.33 23.75 34.83
CA VAL A 733 -7.64 24.31 35.21
C VAL A 733 -7.45 25.74 35.67
N ALA A 734 -6.49 26.00 36.58
CA ALA A 734 -6.13 27.34 37.00
C ALA A 734 -5.56 28.19 35.84
N PHE A 735 -4.79 27.58 34.93
CA PHE A 735 -4.27 28.25 33.75
C PHE A 735 -5.40 28.76 32.84
N CYS A 736 -6.44 27.96 32.63
CA CYS A 736 -7.66 28.36 31.93
C CYS A 736 -8.64 29.18 32.79
N GLY A 737 -8.22 29.57 34.00
CA GLY A 737 -8.95 30.39 34.98
C GLY A 737 -10.22 29.76 35.55
N GLY A 738 -10.33 28.43 35.54
CA GLY A 738 -11.33 27.73 36.33
C GLY A 738 -11.14 27.97 37.83
N ALA A 739 -12.24 28.03 38.58
CA ALA A 739 -12.18 28.08 40.04
C ALA A 739 -11.55 26.78 40.58
N PRO A 740 -10.59 26.85 41.53
CA PRO A 740 -10.12 25.65 42.23
C PRO A 740 -11.31 24.92 42.88
N ALA A 741 -11.22 23.60 43.02
CA ALA A 741 -12.20 22.82 43.78
C ALA A 741 -12.33 23.41 45.21
N GLY A 742 -13.39 24.17 45.45
CA GLY A 742 -13.52 24.98 46.67
C GLY A 742 -14.65 26.01 46.70
N VAL A 743 -15.51 26.10 45.68
CA VAL A 743 -16.74 26.89 45.80
C VAL A 743 -17.67 26.18 46.78
N LYS A 744 -17.79 26.72 48.00
CA LYS A 744 -18.80 26.27 48.99
C LYS A 744 -20.19 26.63 48.47
N LEU A 745 -20.85 25.68 47.82
CA LEU A 745 -22.28 25.76 47.57
C LEU A 745 -23.01 25.97 48.89
N LEU A 746 -23.98 26.89 48.92
CA LEU A 746 -24.85 27.10 50.07
C LEU A 746 -25.57 25.78 50.41
N THR A 747 -25.60 25.42 51.69
CA THR A 747 -26.37 24.27 52.17
C THR A 747 -27.86 24.51 51.93
N SER A 748 -28.68 23.46 51.94
CA SER A 748 -30.11 23.59 51.70
C SER A 748 -30.78 24.56 52.67
N GLU A 749 -30.28 24.70 53.90
CA GLU A 749 -30.78 25.66 54.90
C GLU A 749 -30.31 27.10 54.66
N GLN A 750 -29.28 27.30 53.85
CA GLN A 750 -28.72 28.61 53.48
C GLN A 750 -29.27 29.13 52.15
N ARG A 751 -30.11 28.35 51.47
CA ARG A 751 -30.81 28.74 50.24
C ARG A 751 -32.16 29.34 50.61
N ILE A 752 -32.49 30.48 50.02
CA ILE A 752 -33.80 31.10 50.17
C ILE A 752 -34.73 30.45 49.14
N SER A 753 -35.87 29.90 49.59
CA SER A 753 -36.91 29.39 48.68
C SER A 753 -37.76 30.56 48.16
N ALA A 754 -38.18 30.49 46.90
CA ALA A 754 -39.10 31.47 46.31
C ALA A 754 -40.50 31.48 46.96
N GLU A 755 -40.76 30.57 47.90
CA GLU A 755 -42.03 30.41 48.63
C GLU A 755 -42.16 31.38 49.82
N ASP A 756 -41.08 32.01 50.30
CA ASP A 756 -41.07 32.88 51.49
C ASP A 756 -41.35 34.37 51.20
N THR A 757 -41.60 34.73 49.94
CA THR A 757 -42.08 36.06 49.50
C THR A 757 -43.00 35.87 48.29
N THR A 758 -43.88 36.82 47.96
CA THR A 758 -44.58 36.82 46.66
C THR A 758 -43.67 37.55 45.65
N PRO A 759 -42.82 36.85 44.86
CA PRO A 759 -41.77 37.51 44.11
C PRO A 759 -42.31 37.88 42.72
N LEU A 760 -41.97 39.07 42.25
CA LEU A 760 -42.01 39.35 40.82
C LEU A 760 -40.88 38.53 40.15
N VAL A 761 -41.24 37.53 39.36
CA VAL A 761 -40.25 36.73 38.61
C VAL A 761 -39.91 37.47 37.33
N VAL A 762 -38.75 38.11 37.32
CA VAL A 762 -38.16 38.74 36.13
C VAL A 762 -37.27 37.71 35.44
N ASP A 763 -37.70 37.27 34.27
CA ASP A 763 -36.93 36.32 33.48
C ASP A 763 -35.89 37.04 32.64
N VAL A 764 -34.61 36.78 32.96
CA VAL A 764 -33.44 37.41 32.34
C VAL A 764 -32.80 36.55 31.25
N ARG A 765 -33.39 35.38 30.95
CA ARG A 765 -32.90 34.46 29.92
C ARG A 765 -32.94 35.09 28.54
N GLU A 766 -32.06 34.61 27.67
CA GLU A 766 -32.08 34.97 26.24
C GLU A 766 -33.41 34.55 25.61
N GLU A 767 -33.78 35.17 24.48
CA GLU A 767 -35.08 34.96 23.83
C GLU A 767 -35.45 33.49 23.65
N THR A 768 -34.52 32.70 23.11
CA THR A 768 -34.74 31.27 22.85
C THR A 768 -34.90 30.46 24.14
N GLU A 769 -34.11 30.77 25.17
CA GLU A 769 -34.19 30.10 26.47
C GLU A 769 -35.52 30.43 27.17
N PHE A 770 -35.99 31.68 27.04
CA PHE A 770 -37.29 32.11 27.54
C PHE A 770 -38.44 31.39 26.83
N GLU A 771 -38.40 31.30 25.50
CA GLU A 771 -39.44 30.60 24.72
C GLU A 771 -39.54 29.12 25.10
N ILE A 772 -38.40 28.44 25.29
CA ILE A 772 -38.36 27.05 25.75
C ILE A 772 -39.04 26.93 27.12
N ALA A 773 -38.66 27.80 28.05
CA ALA A 773 -39.18 27.76 29.41
C ALA A 773 -40.68 28.07 29.48
N GLN A 774 -41.16 29.07 28.73
CA GLN A 774 -42.58 29.36 28.66
C GLN A 774 -43.38 28.15 28.17
N LYS A 775 -42.91 27.44 27.15
CA LYS A 775 -43.61 26.26 26.62
C LYS A 775 -43.63 25.06 27.57
N LEU A 776 -42.75 25.04 28.57
CA LEU A 776 -42.65 23.98 29.58
C LEU A 776 -43.37 24.33 30.91
N MET A 777 -43.73 25.60 31.10
CA MET A 777 -44.47 26.08 32.28
C MET A 777 -45.99 25.85 32.13
N ASP A 778 -46.66 25.63 33.26
CA ASP A 778 -48.12 25.59 33.30
C ASP A 778 -48.73 26.99 33.05
N LEU A 779 -49.96 27.04 32.56
CA LEU A 779 -50.63 28.29 32.16
C LEU A 779 -50.72 29.35 33.28
N ASP A 780 -50.75 28.93 34.54
CA ASP A 780 -50.81 29.84 35.68
C ASP A 780 -49.43 30.35 36.12
N GLU A 781 -48.35 29.61 35.82
CA GLU A 781 -46.97 30.08 35.98
C GLU A 781 -46.60 31.07 34.88
N GLN A 782 -47.02 30.81 33.63
CA GLN A 782 -46.80 31.70 32.49
C GLN A 782 -47.36 33.11 32.72
N LYS A 783 -48.48 33.24 33.45
CA LYS A 783 -49.10 34.53 33.80
C LYS A 783 -48.32 35.32 34.86
N ARG A 784 -47.45 34.67 35.63
CA ARG A 784 -46.67 35.26 36.73
C ARG A 784 -45.29 35.74 36.31
N VAL A 785 -44.78 35.29 35.16
CA VAL A 785 -43.47 35.66 34.64
C VAL A 785 -43.58 36.90 33.77
N ARG A 786 -42.85 37.97 34.10
CA ARG A 786 -42.71 39.17 33.24
C ARG A 786 -41.34 39.15 32.55
N ARG A 787 -41.33 39.42 31.23
CA ARG A 787 -40.10 39.55 30.43
C ARG A 787 -39.94 40.99 29.95
N LYS A 788 -38.79 41.60 30.22
CA LYS A 788 -38.34 42.84 29.59
C LYS A 788 -36.83 42.81 29.44
N TRP A 789 -36.37 42.23 28.34
CA TRP A 789 -34.95 42.06 28.07
C TRP A 789 -34.42 43.29 27.32
N THR A 790 -33.49 44.04 27.94
CA THR A 790 -32.89 45.27 27.36
C THR A 790 -31.42 45.09 26.98
N GLY A 791 -30.90 43.85 27.00
CA GLY A 791 -29.47 43.54 26.87
C GLY A 791 -28.68 43.70 28.17
N ASP A 792 -29.28 44.27 29.23
CA ASP A 792 -28.75 44.35 30.59
C ASP A 792 -29.86 44.01 31.60
N VAL A 793 -29.53 43.17 32.59
CA VAL A 793 -30.42 42.73 33.67
C VAL A 793 -30.89 43.93 34.49
N ILE A 794 -30.00 44.89 34.79
CA ILE A 794 -30.33 46.06 35.61
C ILE A 794 -31.27 46.98 34.84
N GLY A 795 -31.01 47.22 33.55
CA GLY A 795 -31.89 48.01 32.69
C GLY A 795 -33.29 47.40 32.52
N GLY A 796 -33.39 46.08 32.45
CA GLY A 796 -34.66 45.35 32.38
C GLY A 796 -35.50 45.49 33.66
N ILE A 797 -34.85 45.38 34.82
CA ILE A 797 -35.49 45.53 36.14
C ILE A 797 -35.99 46.98 36.32
N LEU A 798 -35.15 47.98 36.05
CA LEU A 798 -35.53 49.41 36.18
C LEU A 798 -36.69 49.79 35.24
N ALA A 799 -36.76 49.18 34.06
CA ALA A 799 -37.83 49.44 33.11
C ALA A 799 -39.15 48.75 33.49
N LEU A 800 -39.09 47.65 34.25
CA LEU A 800 -40.27 46.99 34.83
C LEU A 800 -40.77 47.74 36.07
N GLU A 801 -39.86 48.21 36.95
CA GLU A 801 -40.20 49.07 38.08
C GLU A 801 -40.87 50.37 37.63
N LYS A 802 -40.39 50.97 36.53
CA LYS A 802 -40.99 52.18 35.97
C LYS A 802 -42.43 51.96 35.47
N GLU A 803 -42.70 50.83 34.80
CA GLU A 803 -44.05 50.46 34.36
C GLU A 803 -45.00 50.11 35.52
N GLU A 804 -44.45 49.58 36.62
CA GLU A 804 -45.23 49.26 37.81
C GLU A 804 -45.61 50.54 38.57
N ASN A 805 -44.66 51.46 38.72
CA ASN A 805 -44.92 52.80 39.29
C ASN A 805 -45.91 53.62 38.43
N GLU A 806 -45.79 53.58 37.10
CA GLU A 806 -46.75 54.24 36.18
C GLU A 806 -48.15 53.60 36.19
N ARG A 807 -48.27 52.34 36.61
CA ARG A 807 -49.57 51.66 36.82
C ARG A 807 -50.19 52.00 38.16
N GLU A 808 -49.41 52.08 39.23
CA GLU A 808 -49.88 52.51 40.55
C GLU A 808 -50.33 53.98 40.57
N GLU A 809 -49.74 54.85 39.74
CA GLU A 809 -50.22 56.24 39.56
C GLU A 809 -51.52 56.35 38.73
N ASN A 810 -51.95 55.29 38.04
CA ASN A 810 -53.14 55.27 37.16
C ASN A 810 -54.30 54.41 37.71
N THR A 811 -54.18 53.87 38.92
CA THR A 811 -55.25 53.19 39.69
C THR A 811 -55.52 53.95 40.97
#